data_AF-A0A9D6ZH95-F1
#
_entry.id   AF-A0A9D6ZH95-F1
#
_cell.length_a   1.000
_cell.length_b   1.000
_cell.length_c   1.000
_cell.angle_alpha   90.00
_cell.angle_beta   90.00
_cell.angle_gamma   90.00
#
_symmetry.space_group_name_H-M   'P 1'
#
loop_
_entity.id
_entity.type
_entity.pdbx_description
1 polymer ?
#
loop_
_entity_poly.entity_id
_entity_poly.type
_entity_poly.pdbx_seq_one_letter_code
_entity_poly.pdbx_strand_id
1 'polypeptide(L)'
;MNKRIIDCLNSVQKPTRYTGGELGSIVKSKEEVELTFALVFPEVYELGVSNLGLRILYSILNKMKGVQAERVYSPWVDMEEIMRREGFSPFGLETGMPLGDFDIVGFSLQYELLYTNILNILELSGIPLKASERDERFPLIIGGGPCAFNPEPLADFFDAFFIGDGEEGIVDIVNVFNIWKKDEKRDKRKLLKAISGIDGVYVPSFYEVNYNDDGTIKSIINKEGEQSAQIRKRSILSLMSSHNPAKTIIPFCEAVHDRVNIEIGRGCSAGCRFCQAGIIYRPVRERSALDVIALADESIKETGYEEVALTSLNVADYPYIEDVVTRLIAMMEEKRVSVSLPSLRATLLKNGKIAEEIAKVRKTGFTIAPEAGSQRLRDVINKGITEEEILESVESAFSKGWRAVKLYFMISLPTETEKDIEEIAGLVNRIMKIIKTAGKRIKRISVSISPFVPKAHTPFQWTGMEDRADIEHKIRMLQAMLKRGSVDLEWHDSTSSLVEGAMARGDRRTGDAILRAFRMGARFDGWRDFFNFSIWEKAFASSGLSMEFYARRVRHEDEIFPWEHIDCGVKKKFLSDEYAASLKEEKTVDCRFGRCNSCGFEKECADIRQINQMTTEGTEKEQKKDGGDAKKVSHFKASDRERFFYRIKYSKKGNMRFISHREFQKMFSRVLARAEMPIEYSDGFNPHPSIAYGMPLSVGVESECEYIDIELLHDMGLPEIMEKLNSELPSGFMVTDVEKMQSLKSSLQASVRQFIYYVVFGTEMLQKEKLSIETVHEKIRLFEESERFNVVRDTGKKKSDIDLREFVSFLKSPGENRDGSVNLSISVDVKNGVAPAIYLVLCSVFGLSFPLPKGIQVVRKQVALSI
;
A
#
# COMPACT_ATOMS: atom_id res chain seq x y z
N MET A 1 4.40 23.11 2.20
CA MET A 1 2.97 22.76 2.36
C MET A 1 2.14 23.98 2.80
N ASN A 2 0.95 24.16 2.23
CA ASN A 2 0.08 25.31 2.50
C ASN A 2 -0.42 25.33 3.96
N LYS A 3 -0.38 26.49 4.62
CA LYS A 3 -0.83 26.68 6.01
C LYS A 3 -2.28 26.20 6.22
N ARG A 4 -3.17 26.44 5.25
CA ARG A 4 -4.57 26.00 5.29
C ARG A 4 -4.71 24.48 5.42
N ILE A 5 -3.85 23.71 4.73
CA ILE A 5 -3.82 22.25 4.81
C ILE A 5 -3.41 21.83 6.22
N ILE A 6 -2.29 22.37 6.71
CA ILE A 6 -1.71 22.06 8.02
C ILE A 6 -2.72 22.32 9.15
N ASP A 7 -3.45 23.43 9.09
CA ASP A 7 -4.42 23.81 10.12
C ASP A 7 -5.61 22.85 10.20
N CYS A 8 -5.93 22.14 9.10
CA CYS A 8 -7.01 21.16 9.06
C CYS A 8 -6.60 19.78 9.59
N LEU A 9 -5.31 19.47 9.66
CA LEU A 9 -4.83 18.13 10.04
C LEU A 9 -5.16 17.77 11.50
N ASN A 10 -5.39 18.75 12.37
CA ASN A 10 -5.87 18.48 13.73
C ASN A 10 -7.32 17.94 13.76
N SER A 11 -8.07 18.08 12.67
CA SER A 11 -9.48 17.73 12.59
C SER A 11 -9.76 16.42 11.85
N VAL A 12 -8.72 15.70 11.39
CA VAL A 12 -8.85 14.41 10.70
C VAL A 12 -8.35 13.25 11.58
N GLN A 13 -8.88 12.05 11.35
CA GLN A 13 -8.57 10.87 12.15
C GLN A 13 -7.12 10.41 12.02
N LYS A 14 -6.56 10.48 10.80
CA LYS A 14 -5.18 10.07 10.50
C LYS A 14 -4.44 11.17 9.74
N PRO A 15 -3.91 12.18 10.44
CA PRO A 15 -3.26 13.32 9.77
C PRO A 15 -1.98 12.94 9.01
N THR A 16 -1.26 11.89 9.43
CA THR A 16 -0.03 11.41 8.78
C THR A 16 -0.22 10.97 7.33
N ARG A 17 -1.47 10.73 6.87
CA ARG A 17 -1.79 10.49 5.46
C ARG A 17 -1.48 11.70 4.56
N TYR A 18 -1.39 12.89 5.15
CA TYR A 18 -1.41 14.18 4.44
C TYR A 18 -0.22 15.08 4.79
N THR A 19 0.68 14.66 5.68
CA THR A 19 1.74 15.54 6.20
C THR A 19 2.91 15.75 5.23
N GLY A 20 3.19 14.76 4.38
CA GLY A 20 4.42 14.71 3.60
C GLY A 20 5.69 14.67 4.48
N GLY A 21 6.85 14.94 3.88
CA GLY A 21 8.13 15.08 4.59
C GLY A 21 8.76 13.76 5.04
N GLU A 22 8.31 12.63 4.48
CA GLU A 22 8.86 11.31 4.76
C GLU A 22 10.33 11.22 4.32
N LEU A 23 11.13 10.43 5.05
CA LEU A 23 12.47 10.10 4.61
C LEU A 23 12.42 9.40 3.24
N GLY A 24 13.35 9.75 2.35
CA GLY A 24 13.37 9.26 0.97
C GLY A 24 12.43 9.99 0.01
N SER A 25 11.62 10.94 0.48
CA SER A 25 10.92 11.88 -0.41
C SER A 25 11.92 12.84 -1.08
N ILE A 26 11.66 13.17 -2.34
CA ILE A 26 12.52 14.03 -3.17
C ILE A 26 11.76 15.31 -3.50
N VAL A 27 12.33 16.45 -3.14
CA VAL A 27 11.84 17.79 -3.46
C VAL A 27 12.98 18.56 -4.12
N LYS A 28 12.82 18.92 -5.40
CA LYS A 28 13.78 19.72 -6.16
C LYS A 28 13.56 21.22 -5.91
N SER A 29 14.61 22.02 -6.15
CA SER A 29 14.47 23.47 -6.13
C SER A 29 13.53 23.94 -7.26
N LYS A 30 12.82 25.05 -7.07
CA LYS A 30 11.83 25.50 -8.07
C LYS A 30 12.47 25.82 -9.41
N GLU A 31 13.72 26.28 -9.38
CA GLU A 31 14.53 26.64 -10.54
C GLU A 31 14.96 25.41 -11.36
N GLU A 32 15.01 24.23 -10.74
CA GLU A 32 15.34 22.96 -11.39
C GLU A 32 14.13 22.26 -12.03
N VAL A 33 12.90 22.68 -11.72
CA VAL A 33 11.68 21.98 -12.14
C VAL A 33 11.14 22.57 -13.44
N GLU A 34 11.23 21.78 -14.51
CA GLU A 34 10.66 22.07 -15.83
C GLU A 34 9.31 21.38 -16.05
N LEU A 35 9.09 20.23 -15.40
CA LEU A 35 7.88 19.41 -15.52
C LEU A 35 7.44 18.86 -14.16
N THR A 36 6.14 18.91 -13.88
CA THR A 36 5.53 18.30 -12.68
C THR A 36 4.65 17.10 -13.04
N PHE A 37 4.83 15.99 -12.33
CA PHE A 37 4.08 14.76 -12.57
C PHE A 37 3.42 14.27 -11.27
N ALA A 38 2.09 14.19 -11.22
CA ALA A 38 1.38 13.59 -10.10
C ALA A 38 1.17 12.08 -10.35
N LEU A 39 1.69 11.25 -9.46
CA LEU A 39 1.45 9.81 -9.41
C LEU A 39 0.31 9.53 -8.43
N VAL A 40 -0.89 9.34 -8.98
CA VAL A 40 -2.12 9.14 -8.22
C VAL A 40 -2.40 7.66 -8.01
N PHE A 41 -2.58 7.26 -6.76
CA PHE A 41 -3.19 5.99 -6.41
C PHE A 41 -4.59 6.27 -5.84
N PRO A 42 -5.69 5.89 -6.53
CA PRO A 42 -7.05 6.30 -6.18
C PRO A 42 -7.63 5.54 -4.98
N GLU A 43 -6.86 5.40 -3.91
CA GLU A 43 -7.20 4.76 -2.64
C GLU A 43 -6.42 5.46 -1.51
N VAL A 44 -6.74 5.15 -0.25
CA VAL A 44 -6.05 5.70 0.91
C VAL A 44 -4.54 5.42 0.90
N TYR A 45 -3.79 6.34 1.52
CA TYR A 45 -2.33 6.32 1.63
C TYR A 45 -1.75 4.96 2.05
N GLU A 46 -2.30 4.31 3.08
CA GLU A 46 -1.72 3.07 3.64
C GLU A 46 -1.66 1.92 2.62
N LEU A 47 -2.65 1.89 1.71
CA LEU A 47 -2.71 0.94 0.60
C LEU A 47 -1.82 1.40 -0.55
N GLY A 48 -1.94 2.68 -0.95
CA GLY A 48 -1.22 3.20 -2.11
C GLY A 48 0.29 3.24 -1.95
N VAL A 49 0.81 3.59 -0.76
CA VAL A 49 2.26 3.63 -0.50
C VAL A 49 2.90 2.24 -0.54
N SER A 50 2.09 1.18 -0.39
CA SER A 50 2.53 -0.21 -0.51
C SER A 50 2.65 -0.68 -1.97
N ASN A 51 2.21 0.12 -2.94
CA ASN A 51 2.26 -0.24 -4.36
C ASN A 51 3.68 -0.12 -4.92
N LEU A 52 4.26 -1.26 -5.33
CA LEU A 52 5.63 -1.29 -5.86
C LEU A 52 5.76 -0.54 -7.19
N GLY A 53 4.79 -0.67 -8.10
CA GLY A 53 4.80 0.04 -9.39
C GLY A 53 4.87 1.55 -9.21
N LEU A 54 4.08 2.11 -8.30
CA LEU A 54 4.09 3.54 -7.97
C LEU A 54 5.47 3.98 -7.44
N ARG A 55 6.12 3.18 -6.59
CA ARG A 55 7.47 3.46 -6.05
C ARG A 55 8.53 3.46 -7.14
N ILE A 56 8.45 2.49 -8.06
CA ILE A 56 9.34 2.39 -9.20
C ILE A 56 9.21 3.64 -10.09
N LEU A 57 7.99 3.99 -10.49
CA LEU A 57 7.73 5.16 -11.34
C LEU A 57 8.14 6.47 -10.65
N TYR A 58 7.88 6.60 -9.35
CA TYR A 58 8.32 7.75 -8.55
C TYR A 58 9.84 7.93 -8.59
N SER A 59 10.61 6.85 -8.40
CA SER A 59 12.06 6.88 -8.47
C SER A 59 12.55 7.23 -9.88
N ILE A 60 11.99 6.60 -10.92
CA ILE A 60 12.40 6.84 -12.32
C ILE A 60 12.24 8.33 -12.66
N LEU A 61 11.04 8.89 -12.42
CA LEU A 61 10.75 10.28 -12.72
C LEU A 61 11.64 11.25 -11.91
N ASN A 62 11.81 11.02 -10.60
CA ASN A 62 12.60 11.91 -9.77
C ASN A 62 14.12 11.80 -10.03
N LYS A 63 14.62 10.73 -10.66
CA LYS A 63 15.99 10.66 -11.18
C LYS A 63 16.18 11.49 -12.47
N MET A 64 15.12 11.77 -13.21
CA MET A 64 15.20 12.60 -14.42
C MET A 64 15.47 14.06 -14.07
N LYS A 65 16.43 14.68 -14.75
CA LYS A 65 16.67 16.13 -14.65
C LYS A 65 15.43 16.89 -15.11
N GLY A 66 15.05 17.96 -14.42
CA GLY A 66 13.90 18.79 -14.81
C GLY A 66 12.54 18.29 -14.31
N VAL A 67 12.43 17.08 -13.78
CA VAL A 67 11.13 16.46 -13.46
C VAL A 67 10.91 16.37 -11.95
N GLN A 68 9.81 16.93 -11.43
CA GLN A 68 9.35 16.71 -10.05
C GLN A 68 8.15 15.78 -10.07
N ALA A 69 8.30 14.57 -9.53
CA ALA A 69 7.18 13.65 -9.35
C ALA A 69 6.70 13.65 -7.91
N GLU A 70 5.38 13.72 -7.73
CA GLU A 70 4.72 13.77 -6.42
C GLU A 70 3.64 12.69 -6.29
N ARG A 71 3.46 12.16 -5.08
CA ARG A 71 2.46 11.14 -4.77
C ARG A 71 1.16 11.80 -4.34
N VAL A 72 0.04 11.28 -4.85
CA VAL A 72 -1.30 11.74 -4.51
C VAL A 72 -2.20 10.54 -4.23
N TYR A 73 -3.05 10.65 -3.22
CA TYR A 73 -3.94 9.59 -2.77
C TYR A 73 -5.38 10.10 -2.62
N SER A 74 -6.35 9.20 -2.60
CA SER A 74 -7.73 9.57 -2.28
C SER A 74 -7.80 10.12 -0.85
N PRO A 75 -8.38 11.32 -0.65
CA PRO A 75 -8.66 11.79 0.71
C PRO A 75 -9.69 10.86 1.35
N TRP A 76 -9.46 10.51 2.62
CA TRP A 76 -10.49 9.81 3.40
C TRP A 76 -11.70 10.71 3.64
N VAL A 77 -12.85 10.13 3.98
CA VAL A 77 -14.13 10.85 4.02
C VAL A 77 -14.15 12.08 4.93
N ASP A 78 -13.37 12.08 6.01
CA ASP A 78 -13.22 13.22 6.92
C ASP A 78 -12.41 14.37 6.30
N MET A 79 -11.33 14.05 5.60
CA MET A 79 -10.54 15.03 4.85
C MET A 79 -11.27 15.53 3.61
N GLU A 80 -12.01 14.65 2.91
CA GLU A 80 -12.84 15.05 1.77
C GLU A 80 -13.87 16.10 2.18
N GLU A 81 -14.60 15.87 3.28
CA GLU A 81 -15.59 16.83 3.79
C GLU A 81 -14.95 18.20 4.07
N ILE A 82 -13.77 18.20 4.68
CA ILE A 82 -13.01 19.42 4.95
C ILE A 82 -12.54 20.08 3.64
N MET A 83 -12.00 19.31 2.69
CA MET A 83 -11.58 19.81 1.36
C MET A 83 -12.73 20.50 0.63
N ARG A 84 -13.91 19.89 0.61
CA ARG A 84 -15.12 20.46 0.00
C ARG A 84 -15.59 21.73 0.73
N ARG A 85 -15.61 21.72 2.06
CA ARG A 85 -16.03 22.88 2.88
C ARG A 85 -15.09 24.08 2.73
N GLU A 86 -13.79 23.84 2.73
CA GLU A 86 -12.76 24.89 2.72
C GLU A 86 -12.28 25.25 1.30
N GLY A 87 -12.69 24.48 0.28
CA GLY A 87 -12.43 24.74 -1.13
C GLY A 87 -10.97 24.55 -1.54
N PHE A 88 -10.32 23.44 -1.13
CA PHE A 88 -8.96 23.11 -1.60
C PHE A 88 -8.88 21.71 -2.21
N SER A 89 -8.00 21.58 -3.20
CA SER A 89 -7.78 20.36 -3.99
C SER A 89 -6.98 19.30 -3.23
N PRO A 90 -7.15 18.01 -3.55
CA PRO A 90 -6.09 17.00 -3.42
C PRO A 90 -4.75 17.55 -3.89
N PHE A 91 -3.67 17.12 -3.25
CA PHE A 91 -2.34 17.73 -3.44
C PHE A 91 -1.22 16.69 -3.37
N GLY A 92 -0.09 17.01 -4.01
CA GLY A 92 1.14 16.24 -3.92
C GLY A 92 1.72 16.28 -2.51
N LEU A 93 2.08 15.11 -1.96
CA LEU A 93 2.59 15.02 -0.58
C LEU A 93 3.97 15.68 -0.40
N GLU A 94 4.74 15.78 -1.47
CA GLU A 94 6.11 16.29 -1.44
C GLU A 94 6.12 17.82 -1.22
N THR A 95 5.31 18.58 -1.97
CA THR A 95 5.33 20.05 -1.90
C THR A 95 4.02 20.66 -1.38
N GLY A 96 2.91 19.93 -1.49
CA GLY A 96 1.55 20.44 -1.28
C GLY A 96 0.96 21.13 -2.50
N MET A 97 1.51 20.89 -3.69
CA MET A 97 0.99 21.42 -4.96
C MET A 97 -0.42 20.86 -5.25
N PRO A 98 -1.42 21.71 -5.55
CA PRO A 98 -2.74 21.27 -5.96
C PRO A 98 -2.69 20.38 -7.22
N LEU A 99 -3.47 19.30 -7.25
CA LEU A 99 -3.46 18.34 -8.36
C LEU A 99 -3.77 18.97 -9.72
N GLY A 100 -4.65 19.97 -9.76
CA GLY A 100 -5.02 20.69 -10.99
C GLY A 100 -3.87 21.51 -11.60
N ASP A 101 -2.81 21.80 -10.84
CA ASP A 101 -1.69 22.63 -11.29
C ASP A 101 -0.56 21.79 -11.92
N PHE A 102 -0.63 20.46 -11.87
CA PHE A 102 0.40 19.59 -12.45
C PHE A 102 0.38 19.62 -13.99
N ASP A 103 1.51 19.30 -14.62
CA ASP A 103 1.57 19.12 -16.07
C ASP A 103 0.93 17.79 -16.50
N ILE A 104 1.24 16.72 -15.77
CA ILE A 104 0.75 15.36 -16.04
C ILE A 104 0.22 14.74 -14.73
N VAL A 105 -0.91 14.05 -14.83
CA VAL A 105 -1.48 13.26 -13.74
C VAL A 105 -1.66 11.82 -14.20
N GLY A 106 -0.93 10.89 -13.59
CA GLY A 106 -1.00 9.46 -13.87
C GLY A 106 -1.76 8.70 -12.79
N PHE A 107 -2.83 7.98 -13.15
CA PHE A 107 -3.60 7.12 -12.24
C PHE A 107 -3.18 5.66 -12.35
N SER A 108 -2.97 5.01 -11.20
CA SER A 108 -2.77 3.56 -11.11
C SER A 108 -4.11 2.81 -10.95
N LEU A 109 -4.49 2.05 -11.97
CA LEU A 109 -5.77 1.34 -12.11
C LEU A 109 -5.61 -0.13 -11.69
N GLN A 110 -5.72 -0.40 -10.38
CA GLN A 110 -5.45 -1.73 -9.80
C GLN A 110 -6.64 -2.69 -9.83
N TYR A 111 -7.86 -2.20 -9.61
CA TYR A 111 -9.11 -2.98 -9.64
C TYR A 111 -10.30 -2.03 -9.88
N GLU A 112 -11.44 -2.58 -10.29
CA GLU A 112 -12.55 -1.82 -10.88
C GLU A 112 -13.36 -1.01 -9.86
N LEU A 113 -13.43 -1.45 -8.60
CA LEU A 113 -14.17 -0.74 -7.54
C LEU A 113 -13.47 0.55 -7.08
N LEU A 114 -12.38 0.96 -7.74
CA LEU A 114 -11.71 2.25 -7.55
C LEU A 114 -12.21 3.35 -8.48
N TYR A 115 -13.05 3.04 -9.47
CA TYR A 115 -13.36 3.98 -10.56
C TYR A 115 -14.06 5.26 -10.07
N THR A 116 -14.93 5.15 -9.07
CA THR A 116 -15.62 6.30 -8.46
C THR A 116 -14.66 7.21 -7.68
N ASN A 117 -13.59 6.65 -7.08
CA ASN A 117 -12.55 7.43 -6.41
C ASN A 117 -11.75 8.29 -7.40
N ILE A 118 -11.53 7.82 -8.63
CA ILE A 118 -10.89 8.60 -9.70
C ILE A 118 -11.72 9.85 -9.99
N LEU A 119 -13.03 9.70 -10.18
CA LEU A 119 -13.93 10.82 -10.44
C LEU A 119 -14.00 11.79 -9.25
N ASN A 120 -13.97 11.26 -8.02
CA ASN A 120 -13.91 12.09 -6.81
C ASN A 120 -12.66 12.98 -6.78
N ILE A 121 -11.48 12.39 -7.06
CA ILE A 121 -10.22 13.13 -7.11
C ILE A 121 -10.27 14.22 -8.18
N LEU A 122 -10.71 13.90 -9.41
CA LEU A 122 -10.80 14.87 -10.50
C LEU A 122 -11.75 16.03 -10.14
N GLU A 123 -12.94 15.72 -9.61
CA GLU A 123 -13.92 16.72 -9.19
C GLU A 123 -13.38 17.64 -8.09
N LEU A 124 -12.80 17.08 -7.03
CA LEU A 124 -12.23 17.85 -5.92
C LEU A 124 -11.09 18.77 -6.38
N SER A 125 -10.41 18.41 -7.47
CA SER A 125 -9.33 19.17 -8.07
C SER A 125 -9.78 20.20 -9.09
N GLY A 126 -11.08 20.31 -9.37
CA GLY A 126 -11.61 21.21 -10.40
C GLY A 126 -11.21 20.81 -11.82
N ILE A 127 -10.77 19.57 -12.03
CA ILE A 127 -10.45 19.02 -13.35
C ILE A 127 -11.75 18.46 -13.95
N PRO A 128 -12.16 18.89 -15.17
CA PRO A 128 -13.35 18.36 -15.83
C PRO A 128 -13.29 16.84 -15.93
N LEU A 129 -14.41 16.17 -15.61
CA LEU A 129 -14.44 14.71 -15.54
C LEU A 129 -14.20 14.08 -16.90
N LYS A 130 -14.79 14.64 -17.97
CA LYS A 130 -14.65 14.10 -19.33
C LYS A 130 -13.42 14.68 -20.02
N ALA A 131 -12.67 13.82 -20.72
CA ALA A 131 -11.50 14.23 -21.49
C ALA A 131 -11.83 15.25 -22.60
N SER A 132 -13.04 15.15 -23.17
CA SER A 132 -13.55 16.08 -24.19
C SER A 132 -13.79 17.51 -23.67
N GLU A 133 -13.86 17.70 -22.35
CA GLU A 133 -14.07 18.99 -21.69
C GLU A 133 -12.74 19.64 -21.26
N ARG A 134 -11.60 18.98 -21.53
CA ARG A 134 -10.27 19.41 -21.09
C ARG A 134 -9.47 19.94 -22.27
N ASP A 135 -9.13 21.23 -22.24
CA ASP A 135 -8.19 21.87 -23.17
C ASP A 135 -6.74 21.82 -22.63
N GLU A 136 -5.82 22.55 -23.26
CA GLU A 136 -4.39 22.59 -22.92
C GLU A 136 -4.05 23.24 -21.57
N ARG A 137 -5.04 23.83 -20.87
CA ARG A 137 -4.84 24.43 -19.52
C ARG A 137 -4.91 23.39 -18.41
N PHE A 138 -5.49 22.22 -18.69
CA PHE A 138 -5.61 21.13 -17.73
C PHE A 138 -4.44 20.15 -17.89
N PRO A 139 -4.08 19.43 -16.81
CA PRO A 139 -3.08 18.36 -16.90
C PRO A 139 -3.47 17.31 -17.94
N LEU A 140 -2.44 16.70 -18.54
CA LEU A 140 -2.61 15.45 -19.28
C LEU A 140 -2.94 14.32 -18.28
N ILE A 141 -4.11 13.71 -18.41
CA ILE A 141 -4.60 12.65 -17.53
C ILE A 141 -4.36 11.29 -18.19
N ILE A 142 -3.49 10.47 -17.58
CA ILE A 142 -3.08 9.16 -18.09
C ILE A 142 -3.45 8.06 -17.09
N GLY A 143 -3.98 6.94 -17.56
CA GLY A 143 -4.26 5.76 -16.72
C GLY A 143 -3.33 4.59 -17.04
N GLY A 144 -2.89 3.82 -16.05
CA GLY A 144 -2.08 2.62 -16.27
C GLY A 144 -2.27 1.58 -15.17
N GLY A 145 -1.78 0.36 -15.38
CA GLY A 145 -1.98 -0.76 -14.45
C GLY A 145 -2.88 -1.87 -15.03
N PRO A 146 -3.18 -2.92 -14.27
CA PRO A 146 -3.83 -4.13 -14.79
C PRO A 146 -5.23 -3.87 -15.38
N CYS A 147 -6.02 -2.94 -14.82
CA CYS A 147 -7.33 -2.62 -15.40
C CYS A 147 -7.25 -1.88 -16.73
N ALA A 148 -6.10 -1.30 -17.09
CA ALA A 148 -5.95 -0.62 -18.39
C ALA A 148 -6.04 -1.62 -19.56
N PHE A 149 -5.92 -2.93 -19.32
CA PHE A 149 -6.15 -3.96 -20.33
C PHE A 149 -7.63 -4.11 -20.75
N ASN A 150 -8.57 -3.50 -20.02
CA ASN A 150 -9.87 -3.13 -20.57
C ASN A 150 -10.12 -1.64 -20.25
N PRO A 151 -9.67 -0.71 -21.10
CA PRO A 151 -9.71 0.72 -20.80
C PRO A 151 -11.09 1.34 -21.06
N GLU A 152 -11.96 0.65 -21.81
CA GLU A 152 -13.23 1.19 -22.30
C GLU A 152 -14.18 1.73 -21.24
N PRO A 153 -14.37 1.09 -20.06
CA PRO A 153 -15.20 1.65 -18.99
C PRO A 153 -14.76 3.05 -18.53
N LEU A 154 -13.48 3.39 -18.68
CA LEU A 154 -12.91 4.67 -18.28
C LEU A 154 -12.53 5.57 -19.46
N ALA A 155 -12.78 5.16 -20.70
CA ALA A 155 -12.32 5.81 -21.92
C ALA A 155 -12.68 7.31 -21.99
N ASP A 156 -13.89 7.68 -21.55
CA ASP A 156 -14.36 9.06 -21.60
C ASP A 156 -13.69 9.99 -20.57
N PHE A 157 -13.03 9.44 -19.55
CA PHE A 157 -12.45 10.22 -18.45
C PHE A 157 -10.95 10.48 -18.60
N PHE A 158 -10.25 9.74 -19.46
CA PHE A 158 -8.80 9.79 -19.61
C PHE A 158 -8.38 10.33 -20.99
N ASP A 159 -7.26 11.07 -21.05
CA ASP A 159 -6.70 11.47 -22.34
C ASP A 159 -5.96 10.31 -23.01
N ALA A 160 -5.29 9.48 -22.21
CA ALA A 160 -4.56 8.31 -22.67
C ALA A 160 -4.50 7.22 -21.61
N PHE A 161 -4.24 5.99 -22.05
CA PHE A 161 -3.90 4.86 -21.21
C PHE A 161 -2.53 4.33 -21.60
N PHE A 162 -1.77 3.84 -20.63
CA PHE A 162 -0.53 3.13 -20.82
C PHE A 162 -0.71 1.65 -20.46
N ILE A 163 -0.48 0.77 -21.43
CA ILE A 163 -0.70 -0.67 -21.33
C ILE A 163 0.65 -1.41 -21.23
N GLY A 164 0.86 -2.09 -20.10
CA GLY A 164 2.05 -2.92 -19.86
C GLY A 164 3.03 -2.31 -18.86
N ASP A 165 4.32 -2.59 -19.05
CA ASP A 165 5.41 -2.18 -18.14
C ASP A 165 5.76 -0.68 -18.33
N GLY A 166 5.54 0.13 -17.29
CA GLY A 166 5.60 1.59 -17.36
C GLY A 166 6.98 2.21 -17.22
N GLU A 167 8.00 1.42 -16.84
CA GLU A 167 9.32 1.91 -16.46
C GLU A 167 10.00 2.74 -17.55
N GLU A 168 9.97 2.27 -18.79
CA GLU A 168 10.53 3.02 -19.92
C GLU A 168 9.48 3.94 -20.57
N GLY A 169 8.22 3.50 -20.61
CA GLY A 169 7.15 4.25 -21.27
C GLY A 169 6.87 5.61 -20.63
N ILE A 170 7.02 5.72 -19.31
CA ILE A 170 6.85 6.99 -18.60
C ILE A 170 7.93 8.01 -18.98
N VAL A 171 9.15 7.55 -19.28
CA VAL A 171 10.25 8.39 -19.74
C VAL A 171 9.95 8.93 -21.13
N ASP A 172 9.46 8.08 -22.04
CA ASP A 172 9.06 8.48 -23.39
C ASP A 172 7.91 9.51 -23.37
N ILE A 173 6.91 9.30 -22.50
CA ILE A 173 5.81 10.25 -22.29
C ILE A 173 6.34 11.61 -21.85
N VAL A 174 7.23 11.64 -20.85
CA VAL A 174 7.84 12.89 -20.36
C VAL A 174 8.63 13.60 -21.46
N ASN A 175 9.39 12.84 -22.27
CA ASN A 175 10.16 13.41 -23.37
C ASN A 175 9.25 14.05 -24.43
N VAL A 176 8.20 13.35 -24.86
CA VAL A 176 7.21 13.88 -25.80
C VAL A 176 6.50 15.10 -25.24
N PHE A 177 6.10 15.07 -23.96
CA PHE A 177 5.45 16.19 -23.31
C PHE A 177 6.36 17.42 -23.22
N ASN A 178 7.64 17.24 -22.87
CA ASN A 178 8.61 18.33 -22.81
C ASN A 178 8.84 19.00 -24.17
N ILE A 179 8.81 18.23 -25.26
CA ILE A 179 8.86 18.78 -26.61
C ILE A 179 7.61 19.61 -26.90
N TRP A 180 6.42 19.08 -26.59
CA TRP A 180 5.16 19.78 -26.79
C TRP A 180 5.03 21.05 -25.94
N LYS A 181 5.48 21.02 -24.68
CA LYS A 181 5.41 22.16 -23.75
C LYS A 181 6.22 23.38 -24.25
N LYS A 182 7.25 23.13 -25.06
CA LYS A 182 8.11 24.13 -25.71
C LYS A 182 7.54 24.67 -27.03
N ASP A 183 6.56 24.00 -27.64
CA ASP A 183 5.84 24.54 -28.81
C ASP A 183 4.96 25.72 -28.35
N GLU A 184 5.10 26.88 -28.98
CA GLU A 184 4.33 28.09 -28.65
C GLU A 184 2.81 27.88 -28.78
N LYS A 185 2.38 26.99 -29.69
CA LYS A 185 0.96 26.75 -29.95
C LYS A 185 0.30 25.81 -28.94
N ARG A 186 1.08 24.96 -28.26
CA ARG A 186 0.61 23.95 -27.29
C ARG A 186 -0.69 23.24 -27.70
N ASP A 187 -0.77 22.80 -28.95
CA ASP A 187 -1.95 22.13 -29.49
C ASP A 187 -2.11 20.73 -28.85
N LYS A 188 -3.15 20.54 -28.03
CA LYS A 188 -3.41 19.27 -27.34
C LYS A 188 -3.57 18.09 -28.31
N ARG A 189 -4.15 18.29 -29.48
CA ARG A 189 -4.33 17.20 -30.46
C ARG A 189 -2.97 16.70 -30.98
N LYS A 190 -2.00 17.61 -31.17
CA LYS A 190 -0.63 17.22 -31.55
C LYS A 190 0.07 16.41 -30.45
N LEU A 191 -0.13 16.80 -29.18
CA LEU A 191 0.38 16.02 -28.04
C LEU A 191 -0.19 14.60 -28.07
N LEU A 192 -1.52 14.46 -28.16
CA LEU A 192 -2.19 13.17 -28.20
C LEU A 192 -1.71 12.29 -29.36
N LYS A 193 -1.50 12.88 -30.54
CA LYS A 193 -0.96 12.17 -31.71
C LYS A 193 0.50 11.77 -31.54
N ALA A 194 1.30 12.58 -30.85
CA ALA A 194 2.70 12.25 -30.58
C ALA A 194 2.83 11.13 -29.54
N ILE A 195 2.05 11.19 -28.44
CA ILE A 195 2.09 10.14 -27.41
C ILE A 195 1.49 8.82 -27.92
N SER A 196 0.53 8.84 -28.86
CA SER A 196 0.02 7.59 -29.45
C SER A 196 1.09 6.84 -30.23
N GLY A 197 2.18 7.51 -30.63
CA GLY A 197 3.38 6.90 -31.23
C GLY A 197 4.20 6.02 -30.28
N ILE A 198 3.93 6.07 -28.98
CA ILE A 198 4.64 5.29 -27.97
C ILE A 198 3.97 3.93 -27.81
N ASP A 199 4.75 2.85 -27.86
CA ASP A 199 4.26 1.50 -27.61
C ASP A 199 3.53 1.40 -26.26
N GLY A 200 2.36 0.77 -26.28
CA GLY A 200 1.47 0.65 -25.12
C GLY A 200 0.55 1.85 -24.90
N VAL A 201 0.64 2.95 -25.66
CA VAL A 201 -0.26 4.10 -25.47
C VAL A 201 -1.54 3.95 -26.29
N TYR A 202 -2.67 3.96 -25.58
CA TYR A 202 -4.01 4.02 -26.15
C TYR A 202 -4.61 5.42 -25.92
N VAL A 203 -5.07 6.09 -26.98
CA VAL A 203 -5.73 7.41 -26.90
C VAL A 203 -7.21 7.26 -27.27
N PRO A 204 -8.15 7.28 -26.30
CA PRO A 204 -9.55 6.96 -26.55
C PRO A 204 -10.24 7.84 -27.60
N SER A 205 -9.88 9.13 -27.66
CA SER A 205 -10.49 10.10 -28.58
C SER A 205 -10.24 9.79 -30.06
N PHE A 206 -9.29 8.90 -30.37
CA PHE A 206 -9.03 8.45 -31.75
C PHE A 206 -9.91 7.28 -32.17
N TYR A 207 -10.68 6.69 -31.26
CA TYR A 207 -11.43 5.47 -31.53
C TYR A 207 -12.94 5.72 -31.47
N GLU A 208 -13.65 5.17 -32.45
CA GLU A 208 -15.12 5.13 -32.51
C GLU A 208 -15.61 3.71 -32.31
N VAL A 209 -16.57 3.54 -31.41
CA VAL A 209 -17.21 2.26 -31.13
C VAL A 209 -18.63 2.30 -31.69
N ASN A 210 -18.91 1.41 -32.63
CA ASN A 210 -20.25 1.21 -33.17
C ASN A 210 -20.85 -0.05 -32.56
N TYR A 211 -22.15 -0.03 -32.29
CA TYR A 211 -22.87 -1.12 -31.65
C TYR A 211 -23.91 -1.74 -32.59
N ASN A 212 -24.22 -3.01 -32.36
CA ASN A 212 -25.39 -3.68 -32.93
C ASN A 212 -26.65 -3.35 -32.10
N ASP A 213 -27.82 -3.68 -32.64
CA ASP A 213 -29.11 -3.43 -31.99
C ASP A 213 -29.28 -4.19 -30.66
N ASP A 214 -28.58 -5.33 -30.51
CA ASP A 214 -28.55 -6.13 -29.28
C ASP A 214 -27.56 -5.60 -28.21
N GLY A 215 -26.91 -4.47 -28.51
CA GLY A 215 -25.92 -3.85 -27.65
C GLY A 215 -24.52 -4.48 -27.70
N THR A 216 -24.26 -5.50 -28.52
CA THR A 216 -22.88 -5.97 -28.78
C THR A 216 -22.09 -4.94 -29.60
N ILE A 217 -20.75 -5.03 -29.58
CA ILE A 217 -19.90 -4.17 -30.40
C ILE A 217 -19.90 -4.69 -31.84
N LYS A 218 -20.21 -3.80 -32.77
CA LYS A 218 -20.18 -4.05 -34.22
C LYS A 218 -18.80 -3.79 -34.81
N SER A 219 -18.13 -2.73 -34.38
CA SER A 219 -16.79 -2.35 -34.84
C SER A 219 -16.12 -1.37 -33.90
N ILE A 220 -14.79 -1.44 -33.80
CA ILE A 220 -13.95 -0.42 -33.16
C ILE A 220 -13.03 0.15 -34.24
N ILE A 221 -13.16 1.45 -34.54
CA ILE A 221 -12.50 2.09 -35.69
C ILE A 221 -11.57 3.20 -35.18
N ASN A 222 -10.29 3.11 -35.52
CA ASN A 222 -9.35 4.22 -35.33
C ASN A 222 -9.51 5.25 -36.45
N LYS A 223 -9.88 6.49 -36.10
CA LYS A 223 -10.12 7.59 -37.05
C LYS A 223 -8.84 8.26 -37.57
N GLU A 224 -7.67 8.01 -36.98
CA GLU A 224 -6.43 8.74 -37.30
C GLU A 224 -5.53 8.11 -38.38
N GLY A 225 -5.72 6.83 -38.73
CA GLY A 225 -4.98 6.14 -39.81
C GLY A 225 -3.50 5.79 -39.55
N GLU A 226 -3.01 4.77 -40.26
CA GLU A 226 -1.67 4.12 -40.30
C GLU A 226 -1.06 3.49 -39.03
N GLN A 227 -1.52 3.80 -37.81
CA GLN A 227 -1.16 2.97 -36.65
C GLN A 227 -1.96 1.65 -36.65
N SER A 228 -1.28 0.55 -36.30
CA SER A 228 -1.88 -0.78 -36.09
C SER A 228 -3.25 -0.65 -35.45
N ALA A 229 -4.26 -1.32 -36.01
CA ALA A 229 -5.60 -1.40 -35.42
C ALA A 229 -5.59 -1.96 -33.97
N GLN A 230 -4.45 -2.51 -33.53
CA GLN A 230 -4.22 -3.00 -32.18
C GLN A 230 -3.05 -2.27 -31.49
N ILE A 231 -3.29 -1.81 -30.26
CA ILE A 231 -2.30 -1.21 -29.36
C ILE A 231 -1.59 -2.35 -28.64
N ARG A 232 -0.36 -2.64 -29.05
CA ARG A 232 0.46 -3.65 -28.40
C ARG A 232 0.99 -3.13 -27.06
N LYS A 233 0.83 -3.91 -26.00
CA LYS A 233 1.39 -3.59 -24.68
C LYS A 233 2.90 -3.41 -24.76
N ARG A 234 3.45 -2.57 -23.88
CA ARG A 234 4.91 -2.51 -23.65
C ARG A 234 5.34 -3.59 -22.66
N SER A 235 6.52 -4.16 -22.86
CA SER A 235 7.11 -5.11 -21.90
C SER A 235 8.61 -4.94 -21.84
N ILE A 236 9.15 -4.86 -20.62
CA ILE A 236 10.59 -4.92 -20.40
C ILE A 236 11.05 -6.38 -20.44
N LEU A 237 12.20 -6.64 -21.06
CA LEU A 237 12.76 -7.99 -21.16
C LEU A 237 13.67 -8.36 -19.99
N SER A 238 14.07 -7.39 -19.17
CA SER A 238 14.93 -7.62 -18.01
C SER A 238 14.51 -6.76 -16.82
N LEU A 239 14.41 -7.40 -15.65
CA LEU A 239 14.17 -6.73 -14.37
C LEU A 239 15.51 -6.24 -13.82
N MET A 240 16.09 -5.20 -14.44
CA MET A 240 17.35 -4.63 -13.93
C MET A 240 17.16 -3.92 -12.58
N SER A 241 18.22 -3.84 -11.77
CA SER A 241 18.24 -3.05 -10.53
C SER A 241 17.98 -1.57 -10.76
N SER A 242 18.34 -1.01 -11.93
CA SER A 242 18.01 0.38 -12.30
C SER A 242 16.51 0.68 -12.24
N HIS A 243 15.67 -0.34 -12.41
CA HIS A 243 14.21 -0.23 -12.39
C HIS A 243 13.62 -0.40 -10.98
N ASN A 244 14.35 -0.90 -9.97
CA ASN A 244 13.82 -1.05 -8.61
C ASN A 244 14.72 -0.29 -7.62
N PRO A 245 14.27 0.87 -7.09
CA PRO A 245 15.10 1.67 -6.19
C PRO A 245 15.31 0.98 -4.84
N ALA A 246 16.56 0.87 -4.39
CA ALA A 246 16.87 0.50 -3.01
C ALA A 246 16.45 1.60 -2.02
N LYS A 247 16.80 2.85 -2.34
CA LYS A 247 16.37 4.03 -1.59
C LYS A 247 14.93 4.38 -1.95
N THR A 248 14.03 4.16 -1.00
CA THR A 248 12.60 4.39 -1.16
C THR A 248 12.05 5.25 -0.04
N ILE A 249 10.83 5.75 -0.23
CA ILE A 249 10.14 6.49 0.80
C ILE A 249 9.85 5.58 1.99
N ILE A 250 10.10 6.10 3.19
CA ILE A 250 9.82 5.44 4.47
C ILE A 250 8.55 6.10 5.06
N PRO A 251 7.39 5.44 4.98
CA PRO A 251 6.13 5.98 5.48
C PRO A 251 6.18 6.30 6.97
N PHE A 252 5.59 7.44 7.36
CA PHE A 252 5.30 7.70 8.77
C PHE A 252 4.12 6.87 9.26
N CYS A 253 3.06 6.79 8.46
CA CYS A 253 1.90 5.96 8.76
C CYS A 253 2.22 4.49 8.49
N GLU A 254 1.65 3.58 9.29
CA GLU A 254 1.81 2.14 9.08
C GLU A 254 1.19 1.71 7.75
N ALA A 255 2.04 1.43 6.77
CA ALA A 255 1.64 0.88 5.49
C ALA A 255 1.10 -0.55 5.64
N VAL A 256 0.23 -0.98 4.71
CA VAL A 256 -0.26 -2.37 4.69
C VAL A 256 0.87 -3.38 4.46
N HIS A 257 1.91 -2.99 3.71
CA HIS A 257 3.16 -3.73 3.57
C HIS A 257 4.33 -2.91 4.11
N ASP A 258 4.45 -2.89 5.44
CA ASP A 258 5.47 -2.12 6.17
C ASP A 258 6.83 -2.85 6.24
N ARG A 259 7.42 -3.14 5.07
CA ARG A 259 8.67 -3.92 4.90
C ARG A 259 9.38 -3.59 3.59
N VAL A 260 10.65 -3.97 3.47
CA VAL A 260 11.33 -4.00 2.15
C VAL A 260 10.66 -5.06 1.29
N ASN A 261 10.40 -4.73 0.03
CA ASN A 261 9.70 -5.61 -0.89
C ASN A 261 10.49 -5.77 -2.19
N ILE A 262 11.04 -6.97 -2.41
CA ILE A 262 11.92 -7.27 -3.54
C ILE A 262 11.16 -8.10 -4.57
N GLU A 263 10.87 -7.51 -5.74
CA GLU A 263 10.31 -8.23 -6.88
C GLU A 263 11.37 -9.15 -7.48
N ILE A 264 11.32 -10.45 -7.16
CA ILE A 264 12.26 -11.46 -7.67
C ILE A 264 11.93 -11.92 -9.09
N GLY A 265 10.69 -11.69 -9.53
CA GLY A 265 10.24 -12.01 -10.87
C GLY A 265 8.86 -11.45 -11.17
N ARG A 266 8.63 -11.19 -12.45
CA ARG A 266 7.37 -10.67 -13.00
C ARG A 266 6.78 -11.71 -13.94
N GLY A 267 5.46 -11.85 -13.93
CA GLY A 267 4.74 -12.85 -14.72
C GLY A 267 4.68 -14.24 -14.07
N CYS A 268 3.88 -15.14 -14.66
CA CYS A 268 3.71 -16.51 -14.20
C CYS A 268 3.50 -17.47 -15.38
N SER A 269 4.22 -18.59 -15.43
CA SER A 269 4.10 -19.61 -16.48
C SER A 269 3.00 -20.65 -16.23
N ALA A 270 2.47 -20.72 -15.00
CA ALA A 270 1.56 -21.78 -14.55
C ALA A 270 0.27 -21.91 -15.40
N GLY A 271 -0.18 -20.83 -16.04
CA GLY A 271 -1.25 -20.90 -17.05
C GLY A 271 -2.64 -21.18 -16.49
N CYS A 272 -2.95 -20.69 -15.27
CA CYS A 272 -4.30 -20.79 -14.72
C CYS A 272 -5.31 -20.03 -15.59
N ARG A 273 -6.40 -20.69 -15.99
CA ARG A 273 -7.33 -20.21 -17.04
C ARG A 273 -8.21 -19.03 -16.63
N PHE A 274 -8.34 -18.78 -15.33
CA PHE A 274 -9.03 -17.62 -14.77
C PHE A 274 -8.13 -16.41 -14.52
N CYS A 275 -6.80 -16.60 -14.50
CA CYS A 275 -5.88 -15.62 -13.92
C CYS A 275 -5.42 -14.60 -14.97
N GLN A 276 -6.00 -13.40 -14.95
CA GLN A 276 -5.59 -12.30 -15.83
C GLN A 276 -4.10 -11.97 -15.67
N ALA A 277 -3.61 -11.83 -14.44
CA ALA A 277 -2.20 -11.55 -14.17
C ALA A 277 -1.26 -12.61 -14.78
N GLY A 278 -1.66 -13.89 -14.81
CA GLY A 278 -0.90 -14.97 -15.43
C GLY A 278 -0.79 -14.88 -16.96
N ILE A 279 -1.64 -14.05 -17.60
CA ILE A 279 -1.65 -13.80 -19.03
C ILE A 279 -1.05 -12.43 -19.37
N ILE A 280 -1.59 -11.35 -18.80
CA ILE A 280 -1.22 -9.98 -19.18
C ILE A 280 0.23 -9.63 -18.84
N TYR A 281 0.80 -10.25 -17.81
CA TYR A 281 2.21 -10.04 -17.49
C TYR A 281 3.15 -10.92 -18.32
N ARG A 282 2.71 -11.81 -19.22
CA ARG A 282 3.64 -12.65 -20.02
C ARG A 282 4.63 -11.82 -20.86
N PRO A 283 5.87 -12.27 -21.15
CA PRO A 283 6.54 -13.55 -20.81
C PRO A 283 6.86 -13.69 -19.30
N VAL A 284 7.76 -14.56 -18.82
CA VAL A 284 8.22 -14.54 -17.42
C VAL A 284 9.61 -13.92 -17.39
N ARG A 285 9.88 -13.02 -16.43
CA ARG A 285 11.21 -12.44 -16.21
C ARG A 285 11.58 -12.59 -14.75
N GLU A 286 12.83 -12.91 -14.49
CA GLU A 286 13.35 -13.27 -13.18
C GLU A 286 14.63 -12.48 -12.96
N ARG A 287 14.87 -12.06 -11.72
CA ARG A 287 16.16 -11.49 -11.33
C ARG A 287 17.19 -12.60 -11.15
N SER A 288 18.47 -12.23 -11.17
CA SER A 288 19.52 -13.14 -10.73
C SER A 288 19.54 -13.22 -9.21
N ALA A 289 20.10 -14.30 -8.65
CA ALA A 289 20.27 -14.45 -7.21
C ALA A 289 21.05 -13.27 -6.60
N LEU A 290 22.20 -12.90 -7.19
CA LEU A 290 23.02 -11.81 -6.69
C LEU A 290 22.31 -10.46 -6.71
N ASP A 291 21.55 -10.16 -7.76
CA ASP A 291 20.79 -8.91 -7.86
C ASP A 291 19.75 -8.81 -6.73
N VAL A 292 19.09 -9.93 -6.41
CA VAL A 292 18.16 -9.99 -5.26
C VAL A 292 18.87 -9.78 -3.93
N ILE A 293 20.03 -10.41 -3.70
CA ILE A 293 20.80 -10.24 -2.46
C ILE A 293 21.30 -8.80 -2.31
N ALA A 294 21.90 -8.25 -3.36
CA ALA A 294 22.44 -6.89 -3.37
C ALA A 294 21.34 -5.85 -3.12
N LEU A 295 20.21 -5.98 -3.83
CA LEU A 295 19.09 -5.06 -3.67
C LEU A 295 18.47 -5.17 -2.27
N ALA A 296 18.38 -6.36 -1.69
CA ALA A 296 17.89 -6.54 -0.32
C ALA A 296 18.81 -5.86 0.71
N ASP A 297 20.13 -6.04 0.58
CA ASP A 297 21.12 -5.43 1.48
C ASP A 297 21.09 -3.89 1.39
N GLU A 298 21.13 -3.36 0.17
CA GLU A 298 21.08 -1.92 -0.09
C GLU A 298 19.77 -1.32 0.42
N SER A 299 18.63 -1.98 0.16
CA SER A 299 17.32 -1.51 0.61
C SER A 299 17.23 -1.45 2.14
N ILE A 300 17.75 -2.46 2.84
CA ILE A 300 17.75 -2.48 4.31
C ILE A 300 18.64 -1.38 4.87
N LYS A 301 19.82 -1.17 4.28
CA LYS A 301 20.71 -0.08 4.68
C LYS A 301 20.06 1.29 4.49
N GLU A 302 19.44 1.54 3.34
CA GLU A 302 18.83 2.83 3.02
C GLU A 302 17.56 3.12 3.84
N THR A 303 16.82 2.08 4.24
CA THR A 303 15.48 2.24 4.84
C THR A 303 15.39 1.91 6.32
N GLY A 304 16.31 1.10 6.87
CA GLY A 304 16.26 0.64 8.25
C GLY A 304 15.08 -0.29 8.58
N TYR A 305 14.40 -0.86 7.56
CA TYR A 305 13.31 -1.80 7.78
C TYR A 305 13.77 -3.05 8.54
N GLU A 306 12.88 -3.60 9.37
CA GLU A 306 13.14 -4.79 10.19
C GLU A 306 12.71 -6.09 9.46
N GLU A 307 12.25 -5.99 8.22
CA GLU A 307 11.75 -7.11 7.42
C GLU A 307 12.02 -6.93 5.92
N VAL A 308 12.49 -8.01 5.26
CA VAL A 308 12.57 -8.16 3.79
C VAL A 308 11.57 -9.20 3.33
N ALA A 309 10.74 -8.87 2.35
CA ALA A 309 9.87 -9.82 1.65
C ALA A 309 10.29 -10.02 0.20
N LEU A 310 10.24 -11.27 -0.25
CA LEU A 310 10.34 -11.60 -1.67
C LEU A 310 8.95 -11.65 -2.30
N THR A 311 8.77 -10.95 -3.43
CA THR A 311 7.50 -10.92 -4.15
C THR A 311 7.62 -11.29 -5.61
N SER A 312 6.62 -12.04 -6.07
CA SER A 312 6.36 -12.44 -7.45
C SER A 312 4.94 -12.99 -7.48
N LEU A 313 4.33 -13.10 -8.67
CA LEU A 313 3.11 -13.88 -8.84
C LEU A 313 3.32 -15.36 -8.45
N ASN A 314 4.58 -15.82 -8.44
CA ASN A 314 4.92 -17.19 -8.15
C ASN A 314 6.36 -17.36 -7.62
N VAL A 315 6.53 -17.21 -6.30
CA VAL A 315 7.83 -17.26 -5.62
C VAL A 315 8.44 -18.67 -5.60
N ALA A 316 7.64 -19.71 -5.41
CA ALA A 316 8.12 -21.09 -5.26
C ALA A 316 8.84 -21.65 -6.49
N ASP A 317 8.53 -21.05 -7.62
CA ASP A 317 8.88 -21.49 -8.96
C ASP A 317 10.04 -20.64 -9.53
N TYR A 318 10.62 -19.77 -8.71
CA TYR A 318 11.81 -18.99 -9.01
C TYR A 318 13.05 -19.92 -8.95
N PRO A 319 13.86 -20.00 -10.02
CA PRO A 319 14.96 -20.98 -10.12
C PRO A 319 15.99 -20.91 -9.00
N TYR A 320 16.19 -19.73 -8.40
CA TYR A 320 17.23 -19.49 -7.40
C TYR A 320 16.68 -19.38 -5.98
N ILE A 321 15.45 -19.82 -5.71
CA ILE A 321 14.77 -19.58 -4.42
C ILE A 321 15.53 -20.16 -3.21
N GLU A 322 16.08 -21.37 -3.33
CA GLU A 322 16.83 -22.01 -2.24
C GLU A 322 18.10 -21.23 -1.88
N ASP A 323 18.88 -20.85 -2.90
CA ASP A 323 20.12 -20.09 -2.74
C ASP A 323 19.83 -18.70 -2.16
N VAL A 324 18.85 -17.98 -2.73
CA VAL A 324 18.47 -16.64 -2.25
C VAL A 324 17.98 -16.67 -0.82
N VAL A 325 17.07 -17.57 -0.45
CA VAL A 325 16.54 -17.64 0.92
C VAL A 325 17.65 -17.99 1.91
N THR A 326 18.51 -18.95 1.59
CA THR A 326 19.62 -19.35 2.46
C THR A 326 20.60 -18.19 2.70
N ARG A 327 21.01 -17.50 1.64
CA ARG A 327 21.92 -16.33 1.74
C ARG A 327 21.28 -15.16 2.47
N LEU A 328 20.00 -14.86 2.19
CA LEU A 328 19.28 -13.79 2.87
C LEU A 328 19.14 -14.08 4.36
N ILE A 329 18.78 -15.30 4.76
CA ILE A 329 18.65 -15.62 6.19
C ILE A 329 19.98 -15.44 6.91
N ALA A 330 21.08 -15.96 6.35
CA ALA A 330 22.40 -15.80 6.94
C ALA A 330 22.82 -14.32 7.05
N MET A 331 22.62 -13.54 5.99
CA MET A 331 22.96 -12.11 5.96
C MET A 331 22.08 -11.27 6.88
N MET A 332 20.79 -11.61 6.99
CA MET A 332 19.82 -10.85 7.77
C MET A 332 19.85 -11.21 9.26
N GLU A 333 20.29 -12.43 9.63
CA GLU A 333 20.49 -12.82 11.02
C GLU A 333 21.53 -11.92 11.72
N GLU A 334 22.65 -11.60 11.05
CA GLU A 334 23.66 -10.67 11.57
C GLU A 334 23.09 -9.26 11.79
N LYS A 335 22.17 -8.83 10.92
CA LYS A 335 21.51 -7.52 10.96
C LYS A 335 20.25 -7.50 11.83
N ARG A 336 19.86 -8.65 12.41
CA ARG A 336 18.60 -8.84 13.16
C ARG A 336 17.35 -8.46 12.35
N VAL A 337 17.40 -8.65 11.04
CA VAL A 337 16.29 -8.40 10.11
C VAL A 337 15.56 -9.70 9.82
N SER A 338 14.24 -9.65 9.76
CA SER A 338 13.42 -10.81 9.43
C SER A 338 13.26 -10.99 7.90
N VAL A 339 13.24 -12.24 7.44
CA VAL A 339 12.96 -12.58 6.04
C VAL A 339 11.57 -13.21 5.95
N SER A 340 10.67 -12.61 5.17
CA SER A 340 9.32 -13.14 4.98
C SER A 340 9.06 -13.60 3.55
N LEU A 341 8.28 -14.67 3.44
CA LEU A 341 7.83 -15.24 2.17
C LEU A 341 6.30 -15.25 2.20
N PRO A 342 5.64 -14.15 1.80
CA PRO A 342 4.18 -14.01 1.93
C PRO A 342 3.39 -14.96 1.03
N SER A 343 4.00 -15.52 -0.02
CA SER A 343 3.36 -16.42 -0.98
C SER A 343 4.11 -17.74 -1.11
N LEU A 344 3.98 -18.60 -0.10
CA LEU A 344 4.53 -19.96 -0.13
C LEU A 344 3.54 -20.89 -0.85
N ARG A 345 3.86 -21.32 -2.08
CA ARG A 345 3.13 -22.46 -2.65
C ARG A 345 3.42 -23.71 -1.83
N ALA A 346 2.45 -24.61 -1.78
CA ALA A 346 2.55 -25.94 -1.18
C ALA A 346 3.86 -26.64 -1.58
N THR A 347 4.20 -26.63 -2.87
CA THR A 347 5.40 -27.27 -3.43
C THR A 347 6.72 -26.84 -2.78
N LEU A 348 6.87 -25.57 -2.37
CA LEU A 348 8.11 -25.09 -1.71
C LEU A 348 8.29 -25.69 -0.31
N LEU A 349 7.18 -26.02 0.38
CA LEU A 349 7.19 -26.64 1.72
C LEU A 349 7.50 -28.14 1.68
N LYS A 350 7.46 -28.77 0.50
CA LYS A 350 7.93 -30.15 0.30
C LYS A 350 9.44 -30.26 0.45
N ASN A 351 10.20 -29.22 0.07
CA ASN A 351 11.65 -29.23 0.27
C ASN A 351 11.96 -29.05 1.75
N GLY A 352 12.40 -30.15 2.39
CA GLY A 352 12.70 -30.21 3.81
C GLY A 352 13.64 -29.11 4.29
N LYS A 353 14.69 -28.81 3.51
CA LYS A 353 15.71 -27.81 3.83
C LYS A 353 15.16 -26.39 3.80
N ILE A 354 14.43 -26.03 2.74
CA ILE A 354 13.83 -24.69 2.62
C ILE A 354 12.80 -24.48 3.73
N ALA A 355 11.95 -25.47 4.00
CA ALA A 355 11.01 -25.40 5.10
C ALA A 355 11.71 -25.30 6.47
N GLU A 356 12.88 -25.91 6.68
CA GLU A 356 13.68 -25.73 7.89
C GLU A 356 14.27 -24.32 8.00
N GLU A 357 14.84 -23.79 6.93
CA GLU A 357 15.37 -22.42 6.91
C GLU A 357 14.26 -21.39 7.15
N ILE A 358 13.10 -21.54 6.49
CA ILE A 358 11.93 -20.69 6.73
C ILE A 358 11.42 -20.88 8.18
N ALA A 359 11.52 -22.07 8.76
CA ALA A 359 11.12 -22.34 10.16
C ALA A 359 11.99 -21.61 11.18
N LYS A 360 13.23 -21.26 10.83
CA LYS A 360 14.10 -20.42 11.67
C LYS A 360 13.58 -18.99 11.73
N VAL A 361 12.85 -18.55 10.70
CA VAL A 361 12.22 -17.24 10.63
C VAL A 361 10.76 -17.29 11.15
N ARG A 362 10.24 -16.14 11.56
CA ARG A 362 9.03 -15.94 12.37
C ARG A 362 7.84 -16.87 12.02
N LYS A 363 7.32 -17.55 13.05
CA LYS A 363 6.21 -18.54 12.96
C LYS A 363 4.83 -17.90 13.24
N THR A 364 4.09 -17.48 12.22
CA THR A 364 2.71 -16.95 12.40
C THR A 364 1.65 -17.77 11.66
N GLY A 365 1.91 -18.19 10.42
CA GLY A 365 1.03 -19.01 9.59
C GLY A 365 1.53 -19.05 8.14
N PHE A 366 0.88 -19.83 7.28
CA PHE A 366 1.16 -19.85 5.84
C PHE A 366 -0.13 -19.92 5.03
N THR A 367 -0.07 -19.55 3.76
CA THR A 367 -1.22 -19.47 2.86
C THR A 367 -1.06 -20.49 1.74
N ILE A 368 -2.09 -21.28 1.47
CA ILE A 368 -2.21 -22.08 0.24
C ILE A 368 -3.42 -21.56 -0.54
N ALA A 369 -3.31 -21.50 -1.86
CA ALA A 369 -4.45 -21.23 -2.74
C ALA A 369 -4.75 -22.49 -3.57
N PRO A 370 -5.59 -23.42 -3.06
CA PRO A 370 -6.10 -24.53 -3.86
C PRO A 370 -6.97 -24.07 -5.03
N GLU A 371 -7.65 -22.93 -4.88
CA GLU A 371 -8.64 -22.33 -5.80
C GLU A 371 -9.89 -23.16 -6.02
N ALA A 372 -9.79 -24.49 -6.07
CA ALA A 372 -10.92 -25.40 -6.18
C ALA A 372 -10.81 -26.57 -5.19
N GLY A 373 -11.97 -27.09 -4.76
CA GLY A 373 -12.08 -28.18 -3.80
C GLY A 373 -11.68 -29.54 -4.37
N SER A 374 -12.19 -29.89 -5.56
CA SER A 374 -11.91 -31.17 -6.21
C SER A 374 -10.66 -31.13 -7.11
N GLN A 375 -10.04 -32.29 -7.34
CA GLN A 375 -8.94 -32.40 -8.31
C GLN A 375 -9.40 -32.10 -9.74
N ARG A 376 -10.60 -32.56 -10.09
CA ARG A 376 -11.21 -32.33 -11.40
C ARG A 376 -11.27 -30.84 -11.73
N LEU A 377 -11.83 -30.03 -10.83
CA LEU A 377 -11.98 -28.60 -11.07
C LEU A 377 -10.63 -27.86 -11.02
N ARG A 378 -9.66 -28.33 -10.22
CA ARG A 378 -8.27 -27.83 -10.29
C ARG A 378 -7.62 -28.10 -11.64
N ASP A 379 -7.91 -29.24 -12.26
CA ASP A 379 -7.43 -29.59 -13.61
C ASP A 379 -8.15 -28.73 -14.68
N VAL A 380 -9.46 -28.51 -14.56
CA VAL A 380 -10.25 -27.61 -15.44
C VAL A 380 -9.70 -26.19 -15.45
N ILE A 381 -9.37 -25.62 -14.29
CA ILE A 381 -8.82 -24.26 -14.22
C ILE A 381 -7.31 -24.21 -14.49
N ASN A 382 -6.69 -25.37 -14.74
CA ASN A 382 -5.26 -25.56 -14.96
C ASN A 382 -4.39 -24.99 -13.81
N LYS A 383 -4.74 -25.32 -12.57
CA LYS A 383 -3.99 -24.86 -11.38
C LYS A 383 -2.65 -25.60 -11.21
N GLY A 384 -2.58 -26.85 -11.67
CA GLY A 384 -1.36 -27.65 -11.66
C GLY A 384 -0.89 -28.12 -10.27
N ILE A 385 -1.78 -28.15 -9.28
CA ILE A 385 -1.51 -28.67 -7.93
C ILE A 385 -2.43 -29.85 -7.61
N THR A 386 -1.88 -30.94 -7.07
CA THR A 386 -2.70 -32.10 -6.66
C THR A 386 -3.17 -32.00 -5.21
N GLU A 387 -4.22 -32.75 -4.86
CA GLU A 387 -4.68 -32.84 -3.47
C GLU A 387 -3.58 -33.35 -2.54
N GLU A 388 -2.86 -34.38 -2.98
CA GLU A 388 -1.76 -34.99 -2.25
C GLU A 388 -0.71 -33.95 -1.91
N GLU A 389 -0.35 -33.09 -2.87
CA GLU A 389 0.64 -32.02 -2.63
C GLU A 389 0.17 -31.00 -1.59
N ILE A 390 -1.11 -30.66 -1.58
CA ILE A 390 -1.70 -29.76 -0.59
C ILE A 390 -1.60 -30.39 0.80
N LEU A 391 -2.01 -31.66 0.94
CA LEU A 391 -2.01 -32.38 2.21
C LEU A 391 -0.59 -32.59 2.76
N GLU A 392 0.35 -33.02 1.93
CA GLU A 392 1.77 -33.18 2.27
C GLU A 392 2.40 -31.87 2.76
N SER A 393 2.05 -30.76 2.12
CA SER A 393 2.60 -29.44 2.47
C SER A 393 2.09 -28.96 3.83
N VAL A 394 0.81 -29.22 4.12
CA VAL A 394 0.23 -28.97 5.44
C VAL A 394 0.91 -29.84 6.50
N GLU A 395 1.08 -31.13 6.24
CA GLU A 395 1.75 -32.06 7.16
C GLU A 395 3.19 -31.62 7.46
N SER A 396 3.97 -31.29 6.42
CA SER A 396 5.35 -30.77 6.53
C SER A 396 5.41 -29.48 7.37
N ALA A 397 4.54 -28.50 7.12
CA ALA A 397 4.54 -27.25 7.87
C ALA A 397 4.15 -27.44 9.35
N PHE A 398 3.09 -28.21 9.64
CA PHE A 398 2.64 -28.40 11.02
C PHE A 398 3.61 -29.26 11.84
N SER A 399 4.24 -30.27 11.24
CA SER A 399 5.29 -31.06 11.91
C SER A 399 6.47 -30.17 12.34
N LYS A 400 6.81 -29.13 11.56
CA LYS A 400 7.87 -28.16 11.86
C LYS A 400 7.46 -26.96 12.74
N GLY A 401 6.20 -26.90 13.19
CA GLY A 401 5.76 -25.99 14.25
C GLY A 401 4.93 -24.78 13.83
N TRP A 402 4.45 -24.74 12.58
CA TRP A 402 3.41 -23.81 12.18
C TRP A 402 2.11 -24.08 12.95
N ARG A 403 1.31 -23.01 13.15
CA ARG A 403 0.12 -23.05 14.02
C ARG A 403 -1.16 -22.55 13.35
N ALA A 404 -1.05 -22.01 12.14
CA ALA A 404 -2.17 -21.48 11.37
C ALA A 404 -1.95 -21.69 9.87
N VAL A 405 -3.03 -21.90 9.15
CA VAL A 405 -3.06 -21.99 7.68
C VAL A 405 -4.23 -21.17 7.14
N LYS A 406 -4.01 -20.42 6.07
CA LYS A 406 -5.05 -19.73 5.29
C LYS A 406 -5.24 -20.41 3.94
N LEU A 407 -6.48 -20.64 3.54
CA LEU A 407 -6.86 -21.29 2.30
C LEU A 407 -7.72 -20.35 1.46
N TYR A 408 -7.35 -20.17 0.18
CA TYR A 408 -8.15 -19.42 -0.79
C TYR A 408 -8.84 -20.37 -1.77
N PHE A 409 -10.16 -20.23 -1.89
CA PHE A 409 -10.99 -20.94 -2.86
C PHE A 409 -11.83 -19.97 -3.68
N MET A 410 -12.11 -20.38 -4.89
CA MET A 410 -13.07 -19.76 -5.78
C MET A 410 -14.31 -20.66 -5.88
N ILE A 411 -15.46 -20.03 -6.10
CA ILE A 411 -16.72 -20.72 -6.45
C ILE A 411 -17.28 -20.12 -7.74
N SER A 412 -18.25 -20.81 -8.34
CA SER A 412 -18.86 -20.43 -9.61
C SER A 412 -17.88 -20.47 -10.79
N LEU A 413 -16.90 -21.37 -10.72
CA LEU A 413 -15.96 -21.61 -11.82
C LEU A 413 -16.65 -22.33 -12.99
N PRO A 414 -16.13 -22.22 -14.23
CA PRO A 414 -16.67 -22.94 -15.37
C PRO A 414 -16.68 -24.47 -15.14
N THR A 415 -17.78 -25.13 -15.51
CA THR A 415 -18.04 -26.57 -15.32
C THR A 415 -18.17 -27.04 -13.86
N GLU A 416 -18.21 -26.12 -12.88
CA GLU A 416 -18.34 -26.47 -11.46
C GLU A 416 -19.68 -27.16 -11.15
N THR A 417 -19.62 -28.18 -10.31
CA THR A 417 -20.78 -28.94 -9.82
C THR A 417 -20.91 -28.81 -8.31
N GLU A 418 -22.08 -29.14 -7.75
CA GLU A 418 -22.28 -29.17 -6.28
C GLU A 418 -21.25 -30.07 -5.58
N LYS A 419 -20.86 -31.20 -6.20
CA LYS A 419 -19.83 -32.09 -5.67
C LYS A 419 -18.47 -31.39 -5.52
N ASP A 420 -18.13 -30.47 -6.42
CA ASP A 420 -16.87 -29.73 -6.30
C ASP A 420 -16.89 -28.75 -5.12
N ILE A 421 -18.07 -28.18 -4.81
CA ILE A 421 -18.30 -27.36 -3.61
C ILE A 421 -18.18 -28.20 -2.35
N GLU A 422 -18.79 -29.39 -2.33
CA GLU A 422 -18.66 -30.32 -1.21
C GLU A 422 -17.20 -30.71 -0.93
N GLU A 423 -16.40 -30.91 -1.99
CA GLU A 423 -14.98 -31.24 -1.86
C GLU A 423 -14.14 -30.10 -1.26
N ILE A 424 -14.59 -28.83 -1.30
CA ILE A 424 -13.94 -27.76 -0.54
C ILE A 424 -13.99 -28.10 0.96
N ALA A 425 -15.18 -28.42 1.46
CA ALA A 425 -15.35 -28.83 2.85
C ALA A 425 -14.65 -30.17 3.14
N GLY A 426 -14.65 -31.10 2.18
CA GLY A 426 -13.90 -32.35 2.24
C GLY A 426 -12.41 -32.13 2.49
N LEU A 427 -11.77 -31.31 1.65
CA LEU A 427 -10.35 -30.97 1.75
C LEU A 427 -10.01 -30.29 3.08
N VAL A 428 -10.82 -29.32 3.52
CA VAL A 428 -10.65 -28.66 4.83
C VAL A 428 -10.74 -29.66 5.98
N ASN A 429 -11.67 -30.62 5.91
CA ASN A 429 -11.79 -31.68 6.91
C ASN A 429 -10.56 -32.61 6.94
N ARG A 430 -9.99 -32.96 5.77
CA ARG A 430 -8.75 -33.76 5.68
C ARG A 430 -7.57 -33.00 6.27
N ILE A 431 -7.42 -31.71 5.96
CA ILE A 431 -6.43 -30.80 6.56
C ILE A 431 -6.57 -30.74 8.09
N MET A 432 -7.79 -30.58 8.60
CA MET A 432 -8.06 -30.60 10.05
C MET A 432 -7.60 -31.90 10.71
N LYS A 433 -7.78 -33.05 10.04
CA LYS A 433 -7.34 -34.36 10.55
C LYS A 433 -5.82 -34.42 10.68
N ILE A 434 -5.08 -33.99 9.65
CA ILE A 434 -3.60 -33.92 9.67
C ILE A 434 -3.11 -33.07 10.83
N ILE A 435 -3.70 -31.88 10.99
CA ILE A 435 -3.30 -30.95 12.06
C ILE A 435 -3.56 -31.54 13.45
N LYS A 436 -4.69 -32.24 13.66
CA LYS A 436 -4.99 -32.91 14.93
C LYS A 436 -3.97 -34.02 15.25
N THR A 437 -3.59 -34.83 14.26
CA THR A 437 -2.60 -35.90 14.42
C THR A 437 -1.21 -35.38 14.78
N ALA A 438 -0.85 -34.19 14.30
CA ALA A 438 0.45 -33.55 14.61
C ALA A 438 0.62 -33.11 16.08
N GLY A 439 -0.37 -33.32 16.96
CA GLY A 439 -0.24 -33.17 18.41
C GLY A 439 -0.09 -31.72 18.92
N LYS A 440 -0.31 -30.71 18.07
CA LYS A 440 -0.12 -29.28 18.40
C LYS A 440 -1.45 -28.56 18.54
N ARG A 441 -1.52 -27.63 19.51
CA ARG A 441 -2.69 -26.76 19.74
C ARG A 441 -2.94 -25.89 18.50
N ILE A 442 -3.98 -26.20 17.73
CA ILE A 442 -4.44 -25.41 16.58
C ILE A 442 -4.77 -24.01 17.05
N LYS A 443 -4.24 -22.99 16.36
CA LYS A 443 -4.70 -21.61 16.60
C LYS A 443 -5.88 -21.24 15.69
N ARG A 444 -5.80 -21.51 14.37
CA ARG A 444 -6.84 -21.13 13.40
C ARG A 444 -6.63 -21.80 12.02
N ILE A 445 -7.70 -22.24 11.37
CA ILE A 445 -7.75 -22.44 9.91
C ILE A 445 -8.64 -21.33 9.36
N SER A 446 -8.09 -20.49 8.48
CA SER A 446 -8.87 -19.45 7.79
C SER A 446 -9.17 -19.91 6.38
N VAL A 447 -10.43 -19.84 5.97
CA VAL A 447 -10.92 -20.20 4.63
C VAL A 447 -11.56 -18.96 4.04
N SER A 448 -11.09 -18.53 2.87
CA SER A 448 -11.60 -17.37 2.16
C SER A 448 -12.18 -17.81 0.81
N ILE A 449 -13.43 -17.45 0.56
CA ILE A 449 -14.20 -17.82 -0.63
C ILE A 449 -14.46 -16.59 -1.50
N SER A 450 -14.13 -16.68 -2.78
CA SER A 450 -14.40 -15.61 -3.76
C SER A 450 -15.24 -16.13 -4.94
N PRO A 451 -16.34 -15.47 -5.33
CA PRO A 451 -17.02 -15.77 -6.58
C PRO A 451 -16.08 -15.51 -7.78
N PHE A 452 -16.15 -16.36 -8.80
CA PHE A 452 -15.40 -16.16 -10.03
C PHE A 452 -15.92 -14.95 -10.82
N VAL A 453 -15.01 -14.02 -11.12
CA VAL A 453 -15.25 -12.86 -11.98
C VAL A 453 -14.44 -13.05 -13.27
N PRO A 454 -15.07 -13.23 -14.44
CA PRO A 454 -14.36 -13.31 -15.72
C PRO A 454 -13.67 -11.98 -16.03
N LYS A 455 -12.41 -12.06 -16.46
CA LYS A 455 -11.58 -10.89 -16.79
C LYS A 455 -11.15 -10.92 -18.26
N ALA A 456 -10.96 -9.72 -18.82
CA ALA A 456 -10.38 -9.54 -20.15
C ALA A 456 -9.04 -10.25 -20.30
N HIS A 457 -8.73 -10.74 -21.50
CA HIS A 457 -7.48 -11.44 -21.81
C HIS A 457 -7.23 -12.69 -20.94
N THR A 458 -8.26 -13.48 -20.66
CA THR A 458 -8.13 -14.77 -20.00
C THR A 458 -8.74 -15.88 -20.87
N PRO A 459 -8.30 -17.14 -20.72
CA PRO A 459 -9.02 -18.27 -21.32
C PRO A 459 -10.49 -18.35 -20.89
N PHE A 460 -10.89 -17.75 -19.77
CA PHE A 460 -12.29 -17.68 -19.34
C PHE A 460 -13.00 -16.37 -19.72
N GLN A 461 -12.46 -15.53 -20.61
CA GLN A 461 -13.13 -14.30 -21.02
C GLN A 461 -14.50 -14.51 -21.70
N TRP A 462 -14.72 -15.70 -22.28
CA TRP A 462 -15.97 -16.11 -22.91
C TRP A 462 -17.06 -16.53 -21.93
N THR A 463 -16.71 -16.86 -20.69
CA THR A 463 -17.68 -17.32 -19.70
C THR A 463 -18.38 -16.16 -19.01
N GLY A 464 -19.58 -16.43 -18.50
CA GLY A 464 -20.35 -15.49 -17.69
C GLY A 464 -20.21 -15.77 -16.19
N MET A 465 -20.42 -14.75 -15.37
CA MET A 465 -20.69 -14.94 -13.95
C MET A 465 -22.01 -15.69 -13.73
N GLU A 466 -22.05 -16.50 -12.68
CA GLU A 466 -23.24 -17.21 -12.24
C GLU A 466 -24.27 -16.25 -11.59
N ASP A 467 -25.51 -16.70 -11.40
CA ASP A 467 -26.53 -15.91 -10.71
C ASP A 467 -26.16 -15.67 -9.24
N ARG A 468 -26.53 -14.51 -8.72
CA ARG A 468 -26.33 -14.17 -7.31
C ARG A 468 -26.98 -15.17 -6.37
N ALA A 469 -28.21 -15.62 -6.67
CA ALA A 469 -28.93 -16.57 -5.83
C ALA A 469 -28.19 -17.91 -5.71
N ASP A 470 -27.56 -18.35 -6.79
CA ASP A 470 -26.76 -19.58 -6.85
C ASP A 470 -25.43 -19.42 -6.10
N ILE A 471 -24.74 -18.29 -6.28
CA ILE A 471 -23.53 -17.94 -5.51
C ILE A 471 -23.83 -17.98 -4.00
N GLU A 472 -24.91 -17.32 -3.59
CA GLU A 472 -25.34 -17.29 -2.19
C GLU A 472 -25.76 -18.68 -1.69
N HIS A 473 -26.37 -19.50 -2.54
CA HIS A 473 -26.71 -20.88 -2.21
C HIS A 473 -25.45 -21.69 -1.90
N LYS A 474 -24.42 -21.63 -2.76
CA LYS A 474 -23.13 -22.31 -2.55
C LYS A 474 -22.42 -21.82 -1.28
N ILE A 475 -22.46 -20.52 -0.99
CA ILE A 475 -21.92 -19.96 0.26
C ILE A 475 -22.67 -20.53 1.47
N ARG A 476 -24.01 -20.59 1.43
CA ARG A 476 -24.82 -21.20 2.52
C ARG A 476 -24.50 -22.67 2.72
N MET A 477 -24.27 -23.44 1.64
CA MET A 477 -23.82 -24.83 1.72
C MET A 477 -22.49 -24.93 2.48
N LEU A 478 -21.48 -24.15 2.08
CA LEU A 478 -20.17 -24.14 2.73
C LEU A 478 -20.25 -23.72 4.20
N GLN A 479 -21.04 -22.69 4.51
CA GLN A 479 -21.31 -22.27 5.88
C GLN A 479 -21.88 -23.42 6.71
N ALA A 480 -22.85 -24.17 6.17
CA ALA A 480 -23.45 -25.32 6.87
C ALA A 480 -22.44 -26.46 7.10
N MET A 481 -21.61 -26.77 6.11
CA MET A 481 -20.62 -27.85 6.20
C MET A 481 -19.41 -27.52 7.08
N LEU A 482 -19.05 -26.22 7.20
CA LEU A 482 -17.85 -25.75 7.89
C LEU A 482 -18.11 -25.11 9.28
N LYS A 483 -19.31 -25.26 9.88
CA LYS A 483 -19.69 -24.68 11.20
C LYS A 483 -18.81 -25.06 12.42
N ARG A 484 -17.68 -25.75 12.24
CA ARG A 484 -16.82 -26.21 13.34
C ARG A 484 -15.90 -25.08 13.81
N GLY A 485 -15.87 -24.83 15.13
CA GLY A 485 -15.22 -23.66 15.74
C GLY A 485 -13.70 -23.48 15.59
N SER A 486 -13.00 -24.33 14.84
CA SER A 486 -11.58 -24.12 14.48
C SER A 486 -11.38 -23.59 13.06
N VAL A 487 -12.47 -23.50 12.27
CA VAL A 487 -12.49 -22.94 10.92
C VAL A 487 -13.15 -21.57 10.98
N ASP A 488 -12.46 -20.59 10.43
CA ASP A 488 -12.91 -19.23 10.25
C ASP A 488 -13.16 -18.99 8.77
N LEU A 489 -14.42 -18.76 8.41
CA LEU A 489 -14.89 -18.67 7.03
C LEU A 489 -15.18 -17.21 6.68
N GLU A 490 -14.45 -16.68 5.70
CA GLU A 490 -14.62 -15.36 5.12
C GLU A 490 -15.08 -15.53 3.66
N TRP A 491 -15.95 -14.64 3.16
CA TRP A 491 -16.38 -14.68 1.75
C TRP A 491 -16.58 -13.28 1.20
N HIS A 492 -16.40 -13.15 -0.11
CA HIS A 492 -16.67 -11.93 -0.86
C HIS A 492 -18.17 -11.78 -1.11
N ASP A 493 -18.63 -10.52 -1.09
CA ASP A 493 -20.02 -10.18 -1.31
C ASP A 493 -20.40 -10.36 -2.80
N SER A 494 -21.50 -11.04 -3.06
CA SER A 494 -21.95 -11.36 -4.43
C SER A 494 -22.37 -10.12 -5.21
N THR A 495 -22.85 -9.07 -4.54
CA THR A 495 -23.28 -7.83 -5.19
C THR A 495 -22.11 -6.95 -5.59
N SER A 496 -21.06 -6.85 -4.77
CA SER A 496 -19.83 -6.16 -5.17
C SER A 496 -19.11 -6.90 -6.30
N SER A 497 -19.09 -8.24 -6.29
CA SER A 497 -18.56 -9.03 -7.42
C SER A 497 -19.32 -8.80 -8.72
N LEU A 498 -20.65 -8.61 -8.69
CA LEU A 498 -21.43 -8.31 -9.89
C LEU A 498 -21.04 -6.94 -10.49
N VAL A 499 -20.89 -5.92 -9.65
CA VAL A 499 -20.41 -4.59 -10.07
C VAL A 499 -19.00 -4.70 -10.66
N GLU A 500 -18.10 -5.41 -9.97
CA GLU A 500 -16.73 -5.65 -10.45
C GLU A 500 -16.72 -6.35 -11.82
N GLY A 501 -17.52 -7.40 -12.00
CA GLY A 501 -17.62 -8.12 -13.27
C GLY A 501 -18.21 -7.28 -14.40
N ALA A 502 -19.20 -6.45 -14.10
CA ALA A 502 -19.80 -5.54 -15.08
C ALA A 502 -18.80 -4.47 -15.53
N MET A 503 -17.96 -3.96 -14.63
CA MET A 503 -16.89 -3.02 -14.96
C MET A 503 -15.74 -3.71 -15.70
N ALA A 504 -15.28 -4.86 -15.21
CA ALA A 504 -14.13 -5.58 -15.78
C ALA A 504 -14.37 -6.00 -17.24
N ARG A 505 -15.62 -6.28 -17.59
CA ARG A 505 -16.07 -6.68 -18.93
C ARG A 505 -16.84 -5.58 -19.67
N GLY A 506 -16.91 -4.37 -19.10
CA GLY A 506 -17.70 -3.25 -19.61
C GLY A 506 -17.15 -2.67 -20.90
N ASP A 507 -18.02 -2.00 -21.66
CA ASP A 507 -17.65 -1.18 -22.82
C ASP A 507 -17.79 0.33 -22.51
N ARG A 508 -17.51 1.20 -23.48
CA ARG A 508 -17.54 2.66 -23.30
C ARG A 508 -18.79 3.21 -22.65
N ARG A 509 -19.96 2.59 -22.88
CA ARG A 509 -21.24 3.04 -22.32
C ARG A 509 -21.29 2.86 -20.80
N THR A 510 -20.53 1.93 -20.22
CA THR A 510 -20.49 1.75 -18.76
C THR A 510 -19.87 2.96 -18.06
N GLY A 511 -19.10 3.80 -18.78
CA GLY A 511 -18.64 5.11 -18.30
C GLY A 511 -19.79 5.99 -17.79
N ASP A 512 -20.94 6.01 -18.47
CA ASP A 512 -22.11 6.78 -18.02
C ASP A 512 -22.66 6.23 -16.70
N ALA A 513 -22.69 4.90 -16.52
CA ALA A 513 -23.11 4.29 -15.27
C ALA A 513 -22.14 4.61 -14.12
N ILE A 514 -20.82 4.59 -14.36
CA ILE A 514 -19.82 4.98 -13.35
C ILE A 514 -20.02 6.45 -12.95
N LEU A 515 -20.18 7.34 -13.92
CA LEU A 515 -20.40 8.76 -13.67
C LEU A 515 -21.67 8.99 -12.84
N ARG A 516 -22.77 8.31 -13.16
CA ARG A 516 -24.03 8.40 -12.41
C ARG A 516 -23.90 7.83 -11.01
N ALA A 517 -23.27 6.68 -10.84
CA ALA A 517 -23.02 6.10 -9.53
C ALA A 517 -22.23 7.08 -8.64
N PHE A 518 -21.16 7.67 -9.18
CA PHE A 518 -20.39 8.71 -8.51
C PHE A 518 -21.27 9.92 -8.12
N ARG A 519 -22.09 10.44 -9.05
CA ARG A 519 -23.01 11.56 -8.81
C ARG A 519 -24.07 11.26 -7.74
N MET A 520 -24.43 9.99 -7.58
CA MET A 520 -25.34 9.50 -6.53
C MET A 520 -24.62 9.24 -5.19
N GLY A 521 -23.31 9.48 -5.13
CA GLY A 521 -22.49 9.33 -3.93
C GLY A 521 -21.86 7.95 -3.77
N ALA A 522 -21.63 7.17 -4.83
CA ALA A 522 -20.73 6.02 -4.74
C ALA A 522 -19.27 6.51 -4.60
N ARG A 523 -18.55 5.97 -3.61
CA ARG A 523 -17.11 6.17 -3.37
C ARG A 523 -16.62 5.06 -2.45
N PHE A 524 -15.34 4.73 -2.53
CA PHE A 524 -14.73 3.66 -1.75
C PHE A 524 -15.49 2.32 -1.87
N ASP A 525 -15.93 1.96 -3.08
CA ASP A 525 -16.76 0.78 -3.33
C ASP A 525 -16.08 -0.56 -2.98
N GLY A 526 -14.74 -0.57 -2.83
CA GLY A 526 -13.99 -1.71 -2.29
C GLY A 526 -14.13 -1.90 -0.76
N TRP A 527 -14.66 -0.90 -0.04
CA TRP A 527 -14.83 -0.94 1.41
C TRP A 527 -16.27 -1.28 1.76
N ARG A 528 -16.46 -2.36 2.52
CA ARG A 528 -17.79 -2.87 2.89
C ARG A 528 -18.71 -1.83 3.54
N ASP A 529 -18.15 -0.90 4.32
CA ASP A 529 -18.91 0.14 5.03
C ASP A 529 -19.41 1.26 4.10
N PHE A 530 -18.86 1.36 2.89
CA PHE A 530 -19.19 2.40 1.91
C PHE A 530 -19.90 1.88 0.67
N PHE A 531 -19.72 0.60 0.35
CA PHE A 531 -20.35 -0.03 -0.80
C PHE A 531 -21.88 -0.03 -0.67
N ASN A 532 -22.56 0.51 -1.70
CA ASN A 532 -24.01 0.56 -1.77
C ASN A 532 -24.51 0.07 -3.14
N PHE A 533 -24.96 -1.19 -3.18
CA PHE A 533 -25.43 -1.82 -4.40
C PHE A 533 -26.61 -1.10 -5.07
N SER A 534 -27.54 -0.52 -4.29
CA SER A 534 -28.71 0.17 -4.84
C SER A 534 -28.33 1.40 -5.68
N ILE A 535 -27.20 2.04 -5.38
CA ILE A 535 -26.68 3.14 -6.20
C ILE A 535 -26.30 2.60 -7.59
N TRP A 536 -25.57 1.49 -7.64
CA TRP A 536 -25.14 0.88 -8.88
C TRP A 536 -26.31 0.35 -9.72
N GLU A 537 -27.30 -0.29 -9.10
CA GLU A 537 -28.53 -0.72 -9.80
C GLU A 537 -29.23 0.45 -10.49
N LYS A 538 -29.41 1.57 -9.78
CA LYS A 538 -30.05 2.78 -10.33
C LYS A 538 -29.19 3.45 -11.39
N ALA A 539 -27.87 3.50 -11.19
CA ALA A 539 -26.95 4.10 -12.14
C ALA A 539 -27.00 3.36 -13.48
N PHE A 540 -26.89 2.03 -13.48
CA PHE A 540 -27.03 1.22 -14.69
C PHE A 540 -28.41 1.38 -15.35
N ALA A 541 -29.49 1.27 -14.58
CA ALA A 541 -30.85 1.42 -15.12
C ALA A 541 -31.07 2.79 -15.77
N SER A 542 -30.58 3.86 -15.15
CA SER A 542 -30.70 5.23 -15.68
C SER A 542 -29.77 5.54 -16.87
N SER A 543 -28.74 4.72 -17.08
CA SER A 543 -27.93 4.69 -18.31
C SER A 543 -28.55 3.82 -19.42
N GLY A 544 -29.68 3.15 -19.16
CA GLY A 544 -30.27 2.19 -20.10
C GLY A 544 -29.43 0.92 -20.26
N LEU A 545 -28.64 0.56 -19.23
CA LEU A 545 -27.73 -0.58 -19.22
C LEU A 545 -28.15 -1.60 -18.15
N SER A 546 -27.66 -2.83 -18.29
CA SER A 546 -27.80 -3.91 -17.31
C SER A 546 -26.43 -4.40 -16.89
N MET A 547 -26.21 -4.59 -15.58
CA MET A 547 -24.97 -5.18 -15.07
C MET A 547 -24.82 -6.63 -15.54
N GLU A 548 -25.94 -7.35 -15.58
CA GLU A 548 -26.04 -8.75 -16.00
C GLU A 548 -25.62 -8.94 -17.45
N PHE A 549 -25.98 -8.01 -18.34
CA PHE A 549 -25.54 -8.02 -19.74
C PHE A 549 -24.00 -8.09 -19.85
N TYR A 550 -23.28 -7.30 -19.05
CA TYR A 550 -21.82 -7.26 -19.08
C TYR A 550 -21.18 -8.41 -18.29
N ALA A 551 -21.67 -8.68 -17.08
CA ALA A 551 -21.05 -9.60 -16.15
C ALA A 551 -21.38 -11.07 -16.45
N ARG A 552 -22.62 -11.37 -16.83
CA ARG A 552 -23.17 -12.74 -16.86
C ARG A 552 -23.31 -13.36 -18.23
N ARG A 553 -23.22 -12.55 -19.30
CA ARG A 553 -23.35 -13.09 -20.65
C ARG A 553 -22.16 -13.99 -21.01
N VAL A 554 -22.47 -15.15 -21.57
CA VAL A 554 -21.53 -15.99 -22.31
C VAL A 554 -21.29 -15.32 -23.66
N ARG A 555 -20.02 -15.05 -24.00
CA ARG A 555 -19.66 -14.36 -25.24
C ARG A 555 -19.21 -15.37 -26.29
N HIS A 556 -19.56 -15.12 -27.55
CA HIS A 556 -19.13 -15.95 -28.67
C HIS A 556 -17.70 -15.61 -29.11
N GLU A 557 -16.98 -16.57 -29.71
CA GLU A 557 -15.59 -16.36 -30.15
C GLU A 557 -15.45 -15.29 -31.25
N ASP A 558 -16.47 -15.17 -32.10
CA ASP A 558 -16.55 -14.22 -33.22
C ASP A 558 -17.01 -12.81 -32.79
N GLU A 559 -17.41 -12.62 -31.52
CA GLU A 559 -17.80 -11.32 -30.99
C GLU A 559 -16.57 -10.40 -30.84
N ILE A 560 -16.74 -9.11 -31.15
CA ILE A 560 -15.73 -8.08 -30.88
C ILE A 560 -15.84 -7.66 -29.41
N PHE A 561 -14.76 -7.86 -28.65
CA PHE A 561 -14.74 -7.47 -27.25
C PHE A 561 -14.39 -5.98 -27.06
N PRO A 562 -14.79 -5.36 -25.94
CA PRO A 562 -14.42 -3.98 -25.63
C PRO A 562 -12.91 -3.73 -25.70
N TRP A 563 -12.12 -4.73 -25.34
CA TRP A 563 -10.65 -4.70 -25.36
C TRP A 563 -10.03 -5.31 -26.63
N GLU A 564 -10.79 -5.55 -27.71
CA GLU A 564 -10.26 -6.22 -28.92
C GLU A 564 -9.14 -5.42 -29.61
N HIS A 565 -9.14 -4.10 -29.42
CA HIS A 565 -8.11 -3.19 -29.93
C HIS A 565 -6.85 -3.16 -29.04
N ILE A 566 -6.84 -3.83 -27.88
CA ILE A 566 -5.68 -3.93 -26.99
C ILE A 566 -5.00 -5.29 -27.21
N ASP A 567 -3.73 -5.28 -27.62
CA ASP A 567 -2.93 -6.50 -27.77
C ASP A 567 -2.05 -6.73 -26.53
N CYS A 568 -2.46 -7.69 -25.70
CA CYS A 568 -1.69 -8.13 -24.53
C CYS A 568 -0.48 -9.03 -24.88
N GLY A 569 -0.23 -9.27 -26.17
CA GLY A 569 0.81 -10.12 -26.75
C GLY A 569 0.51 -11.62 -26.73
N VAL A 570 -0.52 -12.06 -26.00
CA VAL A 570 -0.99 -13.45 -26.05
C VAL A 570 -2.02 -13.61 -27.17
N LYS A 571 -1.80 -14.58 -28.05
CA LYS A 571 -2.68 -14.84 -29.21
C LYS A 571 -4.09 -15.24 -28.76
N LYS A 572 -5.14 -14.65 -29.35
CA LYS A 572 -6.55 -15.03 -29.10
C LYS A 572 -6.78 -16.53 -29.29
N LYS A 573 -6.14 -17.14 -30.29
CA LYS A 573 -6.15 -18.59 -30.53
C LYS A 573 -5.61 -19.41 -29.35
N PHE A 574 -4.54 -18.97 -28.69
CA PHE A 574 -4.04 -19.68 -27.52
C PHE A 574 -5.07 -19.66 -26.39
N LEU A 575 -5.74 -18.52 -26.18
CA LEU A 575 -6.79 -18.39 -25.17
C LEU A 575 -7.99 -19.31 -25.48
N SER A 576 -8.41 -19.40 -26.75
CA SER A 576 -9.54 -20.24 -27.16
C SER A 576 -9.19 -21.73 -27.07
N ASP A 577 -7.97 -22.12 -27.44
CA ASP A 577 -7.49 -23.49 -27.31
C ASP A 577 -7.46 -23.92 -25.82
N GLU A 578 -7.03 -23.02 -24.91
CA GLU A 578 -7.10 -23.26 -23.46
C GLU A 578 -8.53 -23.33 -22.92
N TYR A 579 -9.44 -22.50 -23.44
CA TYR A 579 -10.86 -22.58 -23.10
C TYR A 579 -11.45 -23.94 -23.51
N ALA A 580 -11.20 -24.38 -24.74
CA ALA A 580 -11.64 -25.68 -25.24
C ALA A 580 -11.06 -26.85 -24.43
N ALA A 581 -9.78 -26.76 -24.04
CA ALA A 581 -9.15 -27.76 -23.17
C ALA A 581 -9.84 -27.84 -21.80
N SER A 582 -10.27 -26.71 -21.23
CA SER A 582 -11.00 -26.68 -19.95
C SER A 582 -12.34 -27.43 -20.02
N LEU A 583 -13.06 -27.32 -21.13
CA LEU A 583 -14.35 -28.00 -21.34
C LEU A 583 -14.18 -29.52 -21.48
N LYS A 584 -12.98 -29.97 -21.86
CA LYS A 584 -12.60 -31.39 -21.95
C LYS A 584 -11.91 -31.90 -20.69
N GLU A 585 -11.75 -31.06 -19.66
CA GLU A 585 -10.98 -31.35 -18.45
C GLU A 585 -9.50 -31.69 -18.73
N GLU A 586 -8.97 -31.20 -19.84
CA GLU A 586 -7.59 -31.42 -20.26
C GLU A 586 -6.65 -30.43 -19.57
N LYS A 587 -5.48 -30.94 -19.15
CA LYS A 587 -4.42 -30.13 -18.54
C LYS A 587 -3.45 -29.62 -19.59
N THR A 588 -2.96 -28.41 -19.36
CA THR A 588 -1.85 -27.83 -20.12
C THR A 588 -0.63 -27.78 -19.22
N VAL A 589 0.43 -28.49 -19.63
CA VAL A 589 1.69 -28.55 -18.87
C VAL A 589 2.37 -27.18 -18.87
N ASP A 590 2.97 -26.81 -17.73
CA ASP A 590 3.78 -25.60 -17.63
C ASP A 590 4.95 -25.66 -18.62
N CYS A 591 5.04 -24.68 -19.52
CA CYS A 591 6.07 -24.61 -20.54
C CYS A 591 7.50 -24.37 -20.00
N ARG A 592 7.66 -24.12 -18.69
CA ARG A 592 8.97 -24.10 -18.03
C ARG A 592 9.58 -25.49 -17.93
N PHE A 593 8.76 -26.49 -17.62
CA PHE A 593 9.19 -27.88 -17.45
C PHE A 593 8.83 -28.77 -18.65
N GLY A 594 7.94 -28.28 -19.52
CA GLY A 594 7.49 -28.95 -20.74
C GLY A 594 7.92 -28.26 -22.03
N ARG A 595 7.16 -28.53 -23.09
CA ARG A 595 7.35 -27.88 -24.40
C ARG A 595 6.71 -26.48 -24.40
N CYS A 596 7.16 -25.63 -25.32
CA CYS A 596 6.55 -24.31 -25.50
C CYS A 596 5.07 -24.46 -25.93
N ASN A 597 4.17 -23.73 -25.26
CA ASN A 597 2.73 -23.73 -25.57
C ASN A 597 2.35 -22.71 -26.66
N SER A 598 3.32 -22.09 -27.33
CA SER A 598 3.14 -21.17 -28.47
C SER A 598 2.16 -20.01 -28.21
N CYS A 599 2.24 -19.42 -27.00
CA CYS A 599 1.29 -18.40 -26.56
C CYS A 599 1.41 -17.03 -27.26
N GLY A 600 2.49 -16.79 -28.02
CA GLY A 600 2.75 -15.50 -28.70
C GLY A 600 4.07 -14.82 -28.31
N PHE A 601 4.79 -15.33 -27.30
CA PHE A 601 6.06 -14.78 -26.80
C PHE A 601 7.27 -15.67 -27.08
N GLU A 602 7.20 -16.53 -28.09
CA GLU A 602 8.24 -17.52 -28.39
C GLU A 602 9.62 -16.87 -28.58
N LYS A 603 9.67 -15.72 -29.28
CA LYS A 603 10.89 -14.94 -29.52
C LYS A 603 11.38 -14.27 -28.24
N GLU A 604 10.52 -13.52 -27.56
CA GLU A 604 10.85 -12.79 -26.34
C GLU A 604 11.32 -13.76 -25.23
N CYS A 605 10.73 -14.95 -25.13
CA CYS A 605 11.19 -15.99 -24.20
C CYS A 605 12.59 -16.53 -24.57
N ALA A 606 12.92 -16.63 -25.85
CA ALA A 606 14.26 -17.01 -26.29
C ALA A 606 15.28 -15.93 -25.93
N ASP A 607 14.95 -14.65 -26.17
CA ASP A 607 15.79 -13.50 -25.84
C ASP A 607 16.03 -13.43 -24.32
N ILE A 608 14.99 -13.58 -23.50
CA ILE A 608 15.10 -13.59 -22.02
C ILE A 608 16.01 -14.73 -21.53
N ARG A 609 15.91 -15.92 -22.13
CA ARG A 609 16.79 -17.04 -21.77
C ARG A 609 18.25 -16.74 -22.07
N GLN A 610 18.54 -16.07 -23.20
CA GLN A 610 19.90 -15.64 -23.53
C GLN A 610 20.42 -14.60 -22.54
N ILE A 611 19.59 -13.59 -22.20
CA ILE A 611 19.93 -12.58 -21.19
C ILE A 611 20.30 -13.25 -19.85
N ASN A 612 19.45 -14.19 -19.39
CA ASN A 612 19.67 -14.90 -18.13
C ASN A 612 20.97 -15.73 -18.14
N GLN A 613 21.29 -16.40 -19.26
CA GLN A 613 22.53 -17.17 -19.42
C GLN A 613 23.78 -16.28 -19.30
N MET A 614 23.77 -15.11 -19.96
CA MET A 614 24.88 -14.16 -19.89
C MET A 614 25.11 -13.65 -18.46
N THR A 615 24.03 -13.37 -17.71
CA THR A 615 24.15 -12.97 -16.31
C THR A 615 24.71 -14.08 -15.43
N THR A 616 24.29 -15.34 -15.60
CA THR A 616 24.79 -16.49 -14.81
C THR A 616 26.28 -16.77 -15.02
N GLU A 617 26.77 -16.68 -16.26
CA GLU A 617 28.20 -16.91 -16.56
C GLU A 617 29.12 -15.83 -15.98
N GLY A 618 28.63 -14.59 -15.89
CA GLY A 618 29.33 -13.51 -15.16
C GLY A 618 29.38 -13.78 -13.65
N THR A 619 28.30 -14.34 -13.09
CA THR A 619 28.16 -14.64 -11.66
C THR A 619 29.10 -15.75 -11.21
N GLU A 620 29.21 -16.83 -11.98
CA GLU A 620 30.11 -17.95 -11.67
C GLU A 620 31.59 -17.56 -11.70
N LYS A 621 31.97 -16.56 -12.50
CA LYS A 621 33.34 -16.01 -12.55
C LYS A 621 33.66 -15.14 -11.34
N GLU A 622 32.69 -14.42 -10.78
CA GLU A 622 32.85 -13.64 -9.54
C GLU A 622 32.82 -14.54 -8.30
N GLN A 623 31.95 -15.54 -8.26
CA GLN A 623 31.89 -16.52 -7.16
C GLN A 623 33.19 -17.34 -6.99
N LYS A 624 33.96 -17.55 -8.07
CA LYS A 624 35.28 -18.20 -7.99
C LYS A 624 36.38 -17.33 -7.39
N LYS A 625 36.16 -16.01 -7.23
CA LYS A 625 37.11 -15.10 -6.56
C LYS A 625 36.87 -14.98 -5.06
N ASP A 626 35.61 -15.09 -4.61
CA ASP A 626 35.24 -15.04 -3.19
C ASP A 626 35.07 -16.45 -2.58
N GLY A 627 36.09 -17.30 -2.75
CA GLY A 627 36.24 -18.56 -2.01
C GLY A 627 36.59 -18.35 -0.53
N GLY A 628 35.86 -17.47 0.15
CA GLY A 628 36.00 -17.22 1.58
C GLY A 628 35.24 -18.26 2.39
N ASP A 629 35.98 -19.04 3.20
CA ASP A 629 35.44 -20.00 4.15
C ASP A 629 34.23 -19.46 4.90
N ALA A 630 33.11 -20.18 4.82
CA ALA A 630 31.97 -19.99 5.71
C ALA A 630 32.44 -20.22 7.15
N LYS A 631 32.81 -19.14 7.85
CA LYS A 631 33.19 -19.18 9.25
C LYS A 631 32.05 -19.80 10.05
N LYS A 632 32.37 -20.85 10.81
CA LYS A 632 31.46 -21.47 11.78
C LYS A 632 30.92 -20.39 12.72
N VAL A 633 29.62 -20.19 12.67
CA VAL A 633 28.86 -19.25 13.50
C VAL A 633 28.98 -19.70 14.96
N SER A 634 29.55 -18.86 15.82
CA SER A 634 29.47 -19.03 17.27
C SER A 634 28.09 -18.57 17.74
N HIS A 635 27.35 -19.44 18.41
CA HIS A 635 26.16 -19.04 19.16
C HIS A 635 26.56 -17.99 20.21
N PHE A 636 26.18 -16.73 19.96
CA PHE A 636 26.44 -15.63 20.87
C PHE A 636 25.56 -15.78 22.13
N LYS A 637 26.19 -16.13 23.25
CA LYS A 637 25.57 -15.99 24.58
C LYS A 637 25.64 -14.52 25.01
N ALA A 638 24.50 -13.98 25.44
CA ALA A 638 24.30 -12.56 25.76
C ALA A 638 24.80 -12.11 27.15
N SER A 639 25.45 -12.96 27.94
CA SER A 639 25.52 -12.73 29.40
C SER A 639 26.68 -11.90 29.95
N ASP A 640 27.68 -11.49 29.15
CA ASP A 640 28.90 -10.82 29.69
C ASP A 640 29.35 -9.55 28.92
N ARG A 641 28.47 -8.91 28.15
CA ARG A 641 28.84 -7.66 27.45
C ARG A 641 28.62 -6.43 28.33
N GLU A 642 29.63 -5.57 28.40
CA GLU A 642 29.51 -4.24 29.00
C GLU A 642 28.46 -3.42 28.22
N ARG A 643 27.56 -2.76 28.96
CA ARG A 643 26.41 -2.03 28.40
C ARG A 643 26.54 -0.56 28.70
N PHE A 644 26.25 0.26 27.70
CA PHE A 644 26.35 1.71 27.79
C PHE A 644 24.97 2.33 27.62
N PHE A 645 24.56 3.12 28.60
CA PHE A 645 23.22 3.70 28.66
C PHE A 645 23.29 5.18 28.30
N TYR A 646 22.40 5.63 27.42
CA TYR A 646 22.35 7.04 27.01
C TYR A 646 20.92 7.56 27.08
N ARG A 647 20.78 8.80 27.56
CA ARG A 647 19.55 9.56 27.51
C ARG A 647 19.66 10.60 26.41
N ILE A 648 18.74 10.56 25.46
CA ILE A 648 18.68 11.45 24.31
C ILE A 648 17.53 12.43 24.52
N LYS A 649 17.85 13.72 24.45
CA LYS A 649 16.86 14.80 24.44
C LYS A 649 16.63 15.23 23.00
N TYR A 650 15.36 15.32 22.59
CA TYR A 650 15.00 15.73 21.23
C TYR A 650 13.83 16.72 21.20
N SER A 651 13.72 17.42 20.08
CA SER A 651 12.58 18.27 19.73
C SER A 651 11.76 17.64 18.60
N LYS A 652 10.47 17.98 18.57
CA LYS A 652 9.48 17.51 17.60
C LYS A 652 8.57 18.68 17.20
N LYS A 653 8.78 19.24 16.02
CA LYS A 653 8.17 20.49 15.53
C LYS A 653 7.58 20.36 14.13
N GLY A 654 6.80 21.35 13.71
CA GLY A 654 6.23 21.41 12.37
C GLY A 654 5.29 20.23 12.09
N ASN A 655 5.35 19.67 10.89
CA ASN A 655 4.48 18.56 10.49
C ASN A 655 4.69 17.30 11.34
N MET A 656 5.86 17.14 11.99
CA MET A 656 6.14 15.97 12.82
C MET A 656 5.21 15.88 14.04
N ARG A 657 4.59 16.99 14.49
CA ARG A 657 3.60 16.99 15.58
C ARG A 657 2.40 16.09 15.34
N PHE A 658 2.11 15.77 14.08
CA PHE A 658 1.00 14.90 13.69
C PHE A 658 1.32 13.41 13.76
N ILE A 659 2.59 13.05 13.89
CA ILE A 659 3.03 11.65 14.06
C ILE A 659 2.60 11.19 15.44
N SER A 660 1.83 10.10 15.51
CA SER A 660 1.44 9.46 16.76
C SER A 660 2.63 8.82 17.48
N HIS A 661 2.47 8.48 18.75
CA HIS A 661 3.55 7.83 19.50
C HIS A 661 4.00 6.49 18.87
N ARG A 662 3.06 5.68 18.36
CA ARG A 662 3.37 4.39 17.74
C ARG A 662 4.13 4.56 16.43
N GLU A 663 3.77 5.54 15.62
CA GLU A 663 4.47 5.87 14.37
C GLU A 663 5.88 6.41 14.67
N PHE A 664 6.02 7.23 15.73
CA PHE A 664 7.34 7.70 16.18
C PHE A 664 8.25 6.55 16.62
N GLN A 665 7.76 5.59 17.41
CA GLN A 665 8.56 4.44 17.85
C GLN A 665 9.13 3.65 16.66
N LYS A 666 8.30 3.39 15.65
CA LYS A 666 8.73 2.71 14.42
C LYS A 666 9.72 3.54 13.59
N MET A 667 9.44 4.83 13.44
CA MET A 667 10.34 5.73 12.70
C MET A 667 11.70 5.79 13.39
N PHE A 668 11.72 5.90 14.72
CA PHE A 668 12.95 6.01 15.49
C PHE A 668 13.77 4.71 15.49
N SER A 669 13.13 3.53 15.49
CA SER A 669 13.87 2.26 15.32
C SER A 669 14.59 2.20 13.96
N ARG A 670 13.95 2.69 12.89
CA ARG A 670 14.56 2.80 11.55
C ARG A 670 15.70 3.82 11.51
N VAL A 671 15.56 4.94 12.21
CA VAL A 671 16.65 5.94 12.36
C VAL A 671 17.87 5.30 12.99
N LEU A 672 17.70 4.55 14.09
CA LEU A 672 18.80 3.84 14.74
C LEU A 672 19.48 2.82 13.81
N ALA A 673 18.68 2.07 13.05
CA ALA A 673 19.19 1.10 12.09
C ALA A 673 19.99 1.78 10.95
N ARG A 674 19.47 2.87 10.38
CA ARG A 674 20.13 3.64 9.31
C ARG A 674 21.38 4.36 9.78
N ALA A 675 21.40 4.79 11.04
CA ALA A 675 22.56 5.38 11.69
C ALA A 675 23.62 4.32 12.10
N GLU A 676 23.36 3.04 11.81
CA GLU A 676 24.22 1.89 12.17
C GLU A 676 24.58 1.88 13.67
N MET A 677 23.61 2.26 14.52
CA MET A 677 23.81 2.33 15.97
C MET A 677 23.94 0.92 16.56
N PRO A 678 24.94 0.63 17.41
CA PRO A 678 25.17 -0.70 18.00
C PRO A 678 24.20 -0.98 19.15
N ILE A 679 22.90 -0.98 18.86
CA ILE A 679 21.81 -1.10 19.83
C ILE A 679 21.74 -2.51 20.40
N GLU A 680 21.53 -2.62 21.70
CA GLU A 680 21.20 -3.88 22.36
C GLU A 680 19.75 -4.27 22.09
N TYR A 681 19.45 -5.56 21.98
CA TYR A 681 18.07 -6.03 21.73
C TYR A 681 17.60 -6.95 22.86
N SER A 682 16.28 -6.99 23.07
CA SER A 682 15.66 -7.85 24.09
C SER A 682 15.85 -9.34 23.78
N ASP A 683 16.01 -10.15 24.82
CA ASP A 683 16.00 -11.62 24.70
C ASP A 683 14.60 -12.14 24.32
N GLY A 684 14.51 -13.04 23.32
CA GLY A 684 13.26 -13.71 22.96
C GLY A 684 13.13 -14.05 21.48
N PHE A 685 11.98 -14.62 21.10
CA PHE A 685 11.68 -15.03 19.71
C PHE A 685 11.51 -13.86 18.72
N ASN A 686 11.30 -12.64 19.22
CA ASN A 686 11.30 -11.41 18.42
C ASN A 686 12.12 -10.37 19.19
N PRO A 687 13.44 -10.30 18.97
CA PRO A 687 14.28 -9.31 19.64
C PRO A 687 13.86 -7.92 19.16
N HIS A 688 13.55 -7.03 20.10
CA HIS A 688 13.27 -5.63 19.82
C HIS A 688 14.42 -4.77 20.34
N PRO A 689 14.75 -3.66 19.67
CA PRO A 689 15.78 -2.75 20.16
C PRO A 689 15.42 -2.25 21.57
N SER A 690 16.40 -2.25 22.47
CA SER A 690 16.27 -1.81 23.85
C SER A 690 16.16 -0.28 23.88
N ILE A 691 14.92 0.20 23.79
CA ILE A 691 14.57 1.62 23.78
C ILE A 691 13.48 1.86 24.84
N ALA A 692 13.73 2.78 25.77
CA ALA A 692 12.72 3.25 26.70
C ALA A 692 12.21 4.62 26.26
N TYR A 693 10.91 4.71 26.00
CA TYR A 693 10.26 5.93 25.55
C TYR A 693 9.66 6.72 26.72
N GLY A 694 9.75 8.04 26.68
CA GLY A 694 9.04 8.94 27.59
C GLY A 694 7.51 8.87 27.44
N MET A 695 6.80 9.67 28.23
CA MET A 695 5.33 9.74 28.15
C MET A 695 4.89 10.30 26.78
N PRO A 696 3.84 9.73 26.14
CA PRO A 696 3.41 10.14 24.81
C PRO A 696 3.05 11.64 24.69
N LEU A 697 3.51 12.27 23.61
CA LEU A 697 3.04 13.58 23.17
C LEU A 697 1.72 13.44 22.39
N SER A 698 0.74 14.27 22.73
CA SER A 698 -0.54 14.31 22.01
C SER A 698 -0.34 14.72 20.54
N VAL A 699 -1.07 14.08 19.63
CA VAL A 699 -1.08 14.45 18.21
C VAL A 699 -1.53 15.91 18.07
N GLY A 700 -0.82 16.68 17.25
CA GLY A 700 -1.07 18.11 17.04
C GLY A 700 -0.26 19.04 17.95
N VAL A 701 0.45 18.49 18.95
CA VAL A 701 1.27 19.27 19.90
C VAL A 701 2.74 19.19 19.50
N GLU A 702 3.41 20.34 19.45
CA GLU A 702 4.86 20.40 19.25
C GLU A 702 5.60 20.23 20.59
N SER A 703 6.88 19.86 20.53
CA SER A 703 7.73 19.79 21.72
C SER A 703 9.15 20.24 21.43
N GLU A 704 9.75 20.94 22.38
CA GLU A 704 11.17 21.31 22.38
C GLU A 704 12.01 20.39 23.26
N CYS A 705 11.35 19.51 24.02
CA CYS A 705 11.98 18.73 25.06
C CYS A 705 11.20 17.43 25.24
N GLU A 706 11.68 16.37 24.61
CA GLU A 706 11.27 15.00 24.85
C GLU A 706 12.49 14.14 25.11
N TYR A 707 12.28 13.00 25.75
CA TYR A 707 13.37 12.09 26.11
C TYR A 707 13.10 10.67 25.60
N ILE A 708 14.18 10.00 25.23
CA ILE A 708 14.27 8.55 25.05
C ILE A 708 15.57 8.08 25.70
N ASP A 709 15.55 6.86 26.22
CA ASP A 709 16.76 6.19 26.68
C ASP A 709 17.06 5.02 25.76
N ILE A 710 18.34 4.87 25.40
CA ILE A 710 18.85 3.78 24.56
C ILE A 710 19.98 3.03 25.27
N GLU A 711 20.15 1.78 24.89
CA GLU A 711 21.22 0.90 25.37
C GLU A 711 22.09 0.45 24.19
N LEU A 712 23.39 0.72 24.29
CA LEU A 712 24.40 0.39 23.29
C LEU A 712 25.36 -0.69 23.78
N LEU A 713 25.84 -1.48 22.83
CA LEU A 713 26.85 -2.53 23.02
C LEU A 713 28.28 -2.00 23.13
N HIS A 714 28.51 -0.76 22.70
CA HIS A 714 29.81 -0.10 22.68
C HIS A 714 29.69 1.32 23.21
N ASP A 715 30.73 1.80 23.89
CA ASP A 715 30.83 3.19 24.29
C ASP A 715 31.03 4.05 23.05
N MET A 716 30.21 5.08 22.91
CA MET A 716 30.28 6.04 21.81
C MET A 716 30.40 7.46 22.36
N GLY A 717 31.10 8.32 21.61
CA GLY A 717 31.21 9.74 21.95
C GLY A 717 29.85 10.44 21.83
N LEU A 718 29.50 11.28 22.80
CA LEU A 718 28.22 12.01 22.78
C LEU A 718 28.03 12.84 21.48
N PRO A 719 29.04 13.56 20.96
CA PRO A 719 28.90 14.28 19.69
C PRO A 719 28.66 13.35 18.50
N GLU A 720 29.29 12.16 18.49
CA GLU A 720 29.12 11.16 17.43
C GLU A 720 27.68 10.63 17.40
N ILE A 721 27.11 10.32 18.58
CA ILE A 721 25.70 9.90 18.70
C ILE A 721 24.78 10.99 18.15
N MET A 722 25.01 12.24 18.55
CA MET A 722 24.19 13.37 18.09
C MET A 722 24.26 13.55 16.58
N GLU A 723 25.46 13.50 16.00
CA GLU A 723 25.68 13.67 14.56
C GLU A 723 24.99 12.56 13.76
N LYS A 724 25.23 11.30 14.12
CA LYS A 724 24.62 10.13 13.47
C LYS A 724 23.10 10.13 13.52
N LEU A 725 22.51 10.49 14.66
CA LEU A 725 21.05 10.53 14.77
C LEU A 725 20.46 11.70 13.98
N ASN A 726 21.07 12.88 14.04
CA ASN A 726 20.57 14.05 13.33
C ASN A 726 20.73 13.95 11.81
N SER A 727 21.70 13.18 11.28
CA SER A 727 21.80 12.92 9.84
C SER A 727 20.66 12.06 9.31
N GLU A 728 20.09 11.20 10.16
CA GLU A 728 19.06 10.24 9.77
C GLU A 728 17.63 10.64 10.17
N LEU A 729 17.46 11.66 11.02
CA LEU A 729 16.15 12.14 11.44
C LEU A 729 15.44 12.97 10.35
N PRO A 730 14.12 12.81 10.19
CA PRO A 730 13.35 13.65 9.26
C PRO A 730 13.25 15.09 9.77
N SER A 731 13.07 16.02 8.82
CA SER A 731 12.90 17.44 9.13
C SER A 731 11.76 17.68 10.13
N GLY A 732 12.05 18.46 11.17
CA GLY A 732 11.14 18.72 12.29
C GLY A 732 11.45 17.88 13.54
N PHE A 733 12.27 16.82 13.43
CA PHE A 733 12.95 16.24 14.58
C PHE A 733 14.38 16.74 14.67
N MET A 734 14.89 16.84 15.89
CA MET A 734 16.30 17.17 16.14
C MET A 734 16.68 16.69 17.54
N VAL A 735 17.74 15.90 17.63
CA VAL A 735 18.44 15.61 18.89
C VAL A 735 19.18 16.86 19.31
N THR A 736 18.84 17.36 20.50
CA THR A 736 19.40 18.59 21.05
C THR A 736 20.46 18.34 22.11
N ASP A 737 20.45 17.17 22.75
CA ASP A 737 21.39 16.82 23.81
C ASP A 737 21.45 15.30 24.01
N VAL A 738 22.59 14.79 24.47
CA VAL A 738 22.79 13.36 24.80
C VAL A 738 23.63 13.26 26.06
N GLU A 739 23.14 12.50 27.05
CA GLU A 739 23.81 12.27 28.33
C GLU A 739 24.13 10.80 28.49
N LYS A 740 25.34 10.49 28.99
CA LYS A 740 25.72 9.12 29.37
C LYS A 740 25.23 8.82 30.78
N MET A 741 24.47 7.75 30.92
CA MET A 741 23.85 7.33 32.17
C MET A 741 24.64 6.17 32.79
N GLN A 742 24.71 6.12 34.12
CA GLN A 742 25.32 4.98 34.84
C GLN A 742 24.46 3.71 34.73
N SER A 743 23.13 3.86 34.71
CA SER A 743 22.16 2.77 34.56
C SER A 743 20.75 3.31 34.30
N LEU A 744 19.87 2.51 33.68
CA LEU A 744 18.44 2.82 33.48
C LEU A 744 17.55 2.20 34.57
N LYS A 745 17.86 2.44 35.85
CA LYS A 745 17.20 1.78 37.00
C LYS A 745 15.69 2.06 37.12
N SER A 746 15.20 3.19 36.63
CA SER A 746 13.78 3.56 36.65
C SER A 746 13.26 3.74 35.23
N SER A 747 11.99 3.35 35.00
CA SER A 747 11.32 3.62 33.73
C SER A 747 11.33 5.12 33.45
N LEU A 748 11.74 5.53 32.24
CA LEU A 748 11.74 6.93 31.82
C LEU A 748 10.37 7.60 32.04
N GLN A 749 9.28 6.88 31.79
CA GLN A 749 7.92 7.37 32.05
C GLN A 749 7.66 7.61 33.55
N ALA A 750 8.15 6.73 34.42
CA ALA A 750 8.01 6.86 35.86
C ALA A 750 8.85 8.01 36.44
N SER A 751 9.91 8.42 35.72
CA SER A 751 10.73 9.57 36.11
C SER A 751 10.06 10.91 35.78
N VAL A 752 9.08 10.97 34.88
CA VAL A 752 8.43 12.23 34.52
C VAL A 752 7.61 12.77 35.70
N ARG A 753 7.84 14.03 36.06
CA ARG A 753 7.15 14.73 37.16
C ARG A 753 6.24 15.84 36.71
N GLN A 754 6.59 16.52 35.62
CA GLN A 754 5.87 17.71 35.20
C GLN A 754 6.09 17.99 33.71
N PHE A 755 5.08 18.58 33.08
CA PHE A 755 5.14 19.15 31.74
C PHE A 755 4.87 20.64 31.81
N ILE A 756 5.68 21.45 31.12
CA ILE A 756 5.41 22.87 30.92
C ILE A 756 5.04 23.08 29.46
N TYR A 757 3.82 23.58 29.25
CA TYR A 757 3.27 23.94 27.95
C TYR A 757 3.26 25.46 27.78
N TYR A 758 3.54 25.87 26.55
CA TYR A 758 3.28 27.21 26.05
C TYR A 758 2.17 27.09 25.01
N VAL A 759 1.11 27.89 25.17
CA VAL A 759 -0.05 27.87 24.27
C VAL A 759 -0.27 29.26 23.73
N VAL A 760 -0.50 29.35 22.42
CA VAL A 760 -0.85 30.61 21.75
C VAL A 760 -2.27 30.50 21.23
N PHE A 761 -3.12 31.44 21.66
CA PHE A 761 -4.45 31.67 21.10
C PHE A 761 -4.36 32.75 20.03
N GLY A 762 -4.46 32.36 18.76
CA GLY A 762 -4.47 33.30 17.65
C GLY A 762 -5.71 34.21 17.64
N THR A 763 -5.57 35.40 17.08
CA THR A 763 -6.63 36.43 17.03
C THR A 763 -7.93 35.96 16.38
N GLU A 764 -7.85 35.29 15.22
CA GLU A 764 -9.03 34.76 14.53
C GLU A 764 -9.79 33.72 15.39
N MET A 765 -9.05 32.90 16.15
CA MET A 765 -9.63 31.92 17.05
C MET A 765 -10.36 32.62 18.20
N LEU A 766 -9.70 33.60 18.83
CA LEU A 766 -10.29 34.39 19.92
C LEU A 766 -11.58 35.07 19.49
N GLN A 767 -11.61 35.67 18.29
CA GLN A 767 -12.83 36.27 17.74
C GLN A 767 -13.94 35.24 17.51
N LYS A 768 -13.61 34.09 16.92
CA LYS A 768 -14.58 33.04 16.60
C LYS A 768 -15.18 32.39 17.85
N GLU A 769 -14.36 32.11 18.85
CA GLU A 769 -14.77 31.53 20.13
C GLU A 769 -15.29 32.60 21.12
N LYS A 770 -15.34 33.88 20.70
CA LYS A 770 -15.77 35.03 21.51
C LYS A 770 -15.01 35.16 22.83
N LEU A 771 -13.69 34.95 22.78
CA LEU A 771 -12.76 35.13 23.89
C LEU A 771 -11.98 36.44 23.70
N SER A 772 -11.84 37.22 24.77
CA SER A 772 -10.90 38.35 24.87
C SER A 772 -9.82 38.05 25.90
N ILE A 773 -8.77 38.88 25.98
CA ILE A 773 -7.74 38.74 27.02
C ILE A 773 -8.36 38.80 28.42
N GLU A 774 -9.36 39.67 28.63
CA GLU A 774 -10.07 39.81 29.89
C GLU A 774 -10.86 38.54 30.24
N THR A 775 -11.58 37.95 29.27
CA THR A 775 -12.32 36.70 29.51
C THR A 775 -11.38 35.52 29.72
N VAL A 776 -10.23 35.49 29.05
CA VAL A 776 -9.18 34.50 29.29
C VAL A 776 -8.66 34.63 30.72
N HIS A 777 -8.34 35.84 31.17
CA HIS A 777 -7.88 36.09 32.55
C HIS A 777 -8.95 35.76 33.59
N GLU A 778 -10.22 36.07 33.31
CA GLU A 778 -11.35 35.71 34.17
C GLU A 778 -11.48 34.19 34.32
N LYS A 779 -11.45 33.43 33.22
CA LYS A 779 -11.53 31.97 33.25
C LYS A 779 -10.35 31.33 33.98
N ILE A 780 -9.14 31.89 33.83
CA ILE A 780 -7.96 31.47 34.60
C ILE A 780 -8.18 31.71 36.09
N ARG A 781 -8.65 32.91 36.48
CA ARG A 781 -8.94 33.23 37.89
C ARG A 781 -9.98 32.27 38.47
N LEU A 782 -11.08 32.04 37.78
CA LEU A 782 -12.12 31.10 38.20
C LEU A 782 -11.59 29.68 38.38
N PHE A 783 -10.69 29.24 37.50
CA PHE A 783 -10.01 27.95 37.65
C PHE A 783 -9.08 27.94 38.88
N GLU A 784 -8.28 28.99 39.08
CA GLU A 784 -7.35 29.08 40.22
C GLU A 784 -8.05 29.17 41.58
N GLU A 785 -9.19 29.85 41.65
CA GLU A 785 -10.02 30.00 42.86
C GLU A 785 -10.83 28.73 43.19
N SER A 786 -10.99 27.81 42.23
CA SER A 786 -11.73 26.57 42.46
C SER A 786 -10.96 25.59 43.36
N GLU A 787 -11.64 25.03 44.37
CA GLU A 787 -11.09 23.95 45.20
C GLU A 787 -10.98 22.63 44.42
N ARG A 788 -11.94 22.38 43.54
CA ARG A 788 -12.00 21.21 42.65
C ARG A 788 -12.52 21.61 41.27
N PHE A 789 -11.96 21.02 40.23
CA PHE A 789 -12.38 21.22 38.85
C PHE A 789 -12.52 19.87 38.14
N ASN A 790 -13.64 19.20 38.40
CA ASN A 790 -13.92 17.85 37.89
C ASN A 790 -14.28 17.87 36.40
N VAL A 791 -13.60 17.03 35.63
CA VAL A 791 -13.87 16.83 34.21
C VAL A 791 -13.96 15.34 33.89
N VAL A 792 -14.83 15.00 32.94
CA VAL A 792 -14.96 13.63 32.46
C VAL A 792 -13.89 13.39 31.40
N ARG A 793 -12.94 12.50 31.71
CA ARG A 793 -12.00 11.99 30.73
C ARG A 793 -12.62 10.78 30.05
N ASP A 794 -12.89 10.89 28.74
CA ASP A 794 -13.29 9.77 27.90
C ASP A 794 -12.09 9.24 27.09
N THR A 795 -11.81 7.95 27.24
CA THR A 795 -10.75 7.24 26.50
C THR A 795 -11.31 6.41 25.34
N GLY A 796 -12.61 6.54 25.04
CA GLY A 796 -13.37 5.69 24.13
C GLY A 796 -13.69 4.30 24.70
N LYS A 797 -12.86 3.78 25.62
CA LYS A 797 -13.07 2.51 26.33
C LYS A 797 -13.67 2.68 27.72
N LYS A 798 -13.38 3.80 28.38
CA LYS A 798 -13.79 4.10 29.76
C LYS A 798 -13.90 5.60 29.95
N LYS A 799 -14.95 6.02 30.66
CA LYS A 799 -15.11 7.35 31.22
C LYS A 799 -14.65 7.35 32.67
N SER A 800 -13.88 8.36 33.06
CA SER A 800 -13.41 8.55 34.43
C SER A 800 -13.39 10.02 34.78
N ASP A 801 -13.81 10.37 35.99
CA ASP A 801 -13.69 11.72 36.51
C ASP A 801 -12.23 11.98 36.91
N ILE A 802 -11.73 13.16 36.53
CA ILE A 802 -10.42 13.65 36.92
C ILE A 802 -10.58 15.09 37.42
N ASP A 803 -10.01 15.40 38.58
CA ASP A 803 -9.95 16.76 39.10
C ASP A 803 -8.71 17.47 38.54
N LEU A 804 -8.91 18.44 37.64
CA LEU A 804 -7.79 19.17 37.04
C LEU A 804 -6.98 19.97 38.06
N ARG A 805 -7.55 20.36 39.21
CA ARG A 805 -6.80 21.06 40.27
C ARG A 805 -5.74 20.19 40.91
N GLU A 806 -5.88 18.87 40.84
CA GLU A 806 -4.83 17.96 41.30
C GLU A 806 -3.63 17.92 40.37
N PHE A 807 -3.76 18.29 39.09
CA PHE A 807 -2.70 18.13 38.09
C PHE A 807 -2.14 19.45 37.57
N VAL A 808 -2.93 20.53 37.51
CA VAL A 808 -2.47 21.81 36.96
C VAL A 808 -1.86 22.65 38.07
N SER A 809 -0.53 22.67 38.16
CA SER A 809 0.20 23.41 39.21
C SER A 809 0.19 24.92 38.98
N PHE A 810 0.16 25.37 37.71
CA PHE A 810 -0.15 26.76 37.39
C PHE A 810 -0.74 26.88 35.98
N LEU A 811 -1.55 27.92 35.79
CA LEU A 811 -2.09 28.35 34.50
C LEU A 811 -2.00 29.88 34.45
N LYS A 812 -1.12 30.43 33.63
CA LYS A 812 -0.85 31.88 33.58
C LYS A 812 -0.97 32.41 32.17
N SER A 813 -1.42 33.65 32.01
CA SER A 813 -1.33 34.40 30.76
C SER A 813 -0.36 35.57 30.92
N PRO A 814 0.85 35.51 30.33
CA PRO A 814 1.83 36.59 30.46
C PRO A 814 1.43 37.88 29.72
N GLY A 815 0.37 37.85 28.91
CA GLY A 815 -0.18 39.03 28.22
C GLY A 815 -0.55 38.76 26.76
N GLU A 816 -1.05 39.81 26.12
CA GLU A 816 -1.36 39.88 24.70
C GLU A 816 -0.11 40.28 23.89
N ASN A 817 0.10 39.61 22.76
CA ASN A 817 1.15 39.94 21.81
C ASN A 817 0.77 41.17 20.99
N ARG A 818 1.75 41.79 20.31
CA ARG A 818 1.51 42.95 19.44
C ARG A 818 0.52 42.69 18.30
N ASP A 819 0.39 41.43 17.90
CA ASP A 819 -0.53 41.00 16.85
C ASP A 819 -1.94 40.65 17.37
N GLY A 820 -2.18 40.84 18.67
CA GLY A 820 -3.45 40.55 19.36
C GLY A 820 -3.62 39.09 19.82
N SER A 821 -2.62 38.23 19.58
CA SER A 821 -2.69 36.84 20.07
C SER A 821 -2.41 36.77 21.57
N VAL A 822 -3.00 35.80 22.26
CA VAL A 822 -2.86 35.65 23.72
C VAL A 822 -2.00 34.44 24.04
N ASN A 823 -0.96 34.66 24.85
CA ASN A 823 -0.09 33.59 25.31
C ASN A 823 -0.58 33.00 26.63
N LEU A 824 -0.33 31.71 26.82
CA LEU A 824 -0.55 30.99 28.06
C LEU A 824 0.67 30.14 28.39
N SER A 825 0.96 30.03 29.67
CA SER A 825 1.89 29.04 30.21
C SER A 825 1.15 28.14 31.18
N ILE A 826 1.21 26.83 30.94
CA ILE A 826 0.45 25.83 31.68
C ILE A 826 1.44 24.78 32.19
N SER A 827 1.40 24.51 33.49
CA SER A 827 2.15 23.40 34.08
C SER A 827 1.20 22.28 34.47
N VAL A 828 1.53 21.06 34.03
CA VAL A 828 0.76 19.85 34.30
C VAL A 828 1.68 18.85 34.98
N ASP A 829 1.40 18.57 36.24
CA ASP A 829 2.11 17.59 37.05
C ASP A 829 1.69 16.17 36.67
N VAL A 830 2.62 15.23 36.83
CA VAL A 830 2.39 13.80 36.64
C VAL A 830 2.27 13.14 38.01
N LYS A 831 1.13 12.52 38.28
CA LYS A 831 0.86 11.80 39.54
C LYS A 831 0.58 10.33 39.23
N ASN A 832 1.28 9.44 39.91
CA ASN A 832 1.17 7.99 39.72
C ASN A 832 1.28 7.54 38.24
N GLY A 833 2.16 8.21 37.47
CA GLY A 833 2.35 7.93 36.04
C GLY A 833 1.21 8.42 35.13
N VAL A 834 0.30 9.23 35.64
CA VAL A 834 -0.84 9.77 34.89
C VAL A 834 -0.77 11.30 34.87
N ALA A 835 -1.07 11.89 33.70
CA ALA A 835 -1.35 13.30 33.54
C ALA A 835 -2.52 13.50 32.57
N PRO A 836 -3.37 14.52 32.77
CA PRO A 836 -4.36 14.90 31.78
C PRO A 836 -3.69 15.35 30.48
N ALA A 837 -4.33 15.04 29.35
CA ALA A 837 -3.90 15.60 28.09
C ALA A 837 -4.15 17.12 28.07
N ILE A 838 -3.26 17.88 27.44
CA ILE A 838 -3.33 19.34 27.44
C ILE A 838 -4.63 19.88 26.80
N TYR A 839 -5.17 19.19 25.79
CA TYR A 839 -6.45 19.58 25.19
C TYR A 839 -7.60 19.52 26.21
N LEU A 840 -7.57 18.60 27.18
CA LEU A 840 -8.62 18.47 28.20
C LEU A 840 -8.61 19.71 29.11
N VAL A 841 -7.41 20.19 29.48
CA VAL A 841 -7.26 21.45 30.24
C VAL A 841 -7.80 22.61 29.44
N LEU A 842 -7.42 22.74 28.17
CA LEU A 842 -7.85 23.85 27.31
C LEU A 842 -9.36 23.85 27.07
N CYS A 843 -9.95 22.71 26.71
CA CYS A 843 -11.38 22.57 26.47
C CYS A 843 -12.19 22.86 27.73
N SER A 844 -11.79 22.31 28.88
CA SER A 844 -12.60 22.43 30.09
C SER A 844 -12.47 23.79 30.77
N VAL A 845 -11.28 24.41 30.77
CA VAL A 845 -11.10 25.75 31.39
C VAL A 845 -11.66 26.84 30.48
N PHE A 846 -11.40 26.78 29.18
CA PHE A 846 -11.76 27.86 28.25
C PHE A 846 -13.08 27.64 27.52
N GLY A 847 -13.73 26.47 27.68
CA GLY A 847 -14.98 26.14 27.00
C GLY A 847 -14.83 25.86 25.50
N LEU A 848 -13.65 25.39 25.09
CA LEU A 848 -13.32 25.10 23.69
C LEU A 848 -13.79 23.70 23.28
N SER A 849 -14.10 23.51 21.99
CA SER A 849 -14.41 22.19 21.44
C SER A 849 -13.18 21.30 21.26
N PHE A 850 -13.38 19.98 21.17
CA PHE A 850 -12.40 19.03 20.65
C PHE A 850 -12.87 18.45 19.31
N PRO A 851 -12.04 18.36 18.26
CA PRO A 851 -10.65 18.82 18.18
C PRO A 851 -10.48 20.31 18.45
N LEU A 852 -9.30 20.72 18.94
CA LEU A 852 -9.03 22.12 19.30
C LEU A 852 -9.28 23.04 18.08
N PRO A 853 -9.89 24.23 18.29
CA PRO A 853 -10.12 25.19 17.21
C PRO A 853 -8.85 25.56 16.44
N LYS A 854 -9.01 25.86 15.14
CA LYS A 854 -7.94 26.40 14.29
C LYS A 854 -7.36 27.66 14.94
N GLY A 855 -6.04 27.86 14.85
CA GLY A 855 -5.34 29.01 15.42
C GLY A 855 -4.85 28.83 16.86
N ILE A 856 -5.05 27.66 17.46
CA ILE A 856 -4.39 27.28 18.73
C ILE A 856 -3.08 26.57 18.40
N GLN A 857 -1.97 27.07 18.96
CA GLN A 857 -0.68 26.40 18.91
C GLN A 857 -0.30 25.95 20.31
N VAL A 858 0.07 24.68 20.45
CA VAL A 858 0.48 24.09 21.72
C VAL A 858 1.90 23.56 21.57
N VAL A 859 2.81 24.03 22.42
CA VAL A 859 4.21 23.63 22.44
C VAL A 859 4.58 23.18 23.85
N ARG A 860 5.03 21.93 24.01
CA ARG A 860 5.65 21.48 25.25
C ARG A 860 7.09 22.00 25.31
N LYS A 861 7.36 22.90 26.23
CA LYS A 861 8.68 23.54 26.39
C LYS A 861 9.61 22.72 27.29
N GLN A 862 9.05 22.02 28.28
CA GLN A 862 9.84 21.27 29.25
C GLN A 862 9.14 19.99 29.69
N VAL A 863 9.94 18.95 29.90
CA VAL A 863 9.58 17.72 30.60
C VAL A 863 10.54 17.62 31.79
N ALA A 864 10.02 17.75 33.02
CA ALA A 864 10.83 17.61 34.22
C ALA A 864 10.93 16.13 34.61
N LEU A 865 12.14 15.62 34.78
CA LEU A 865 12.41 14.27 35.26
C LEU A 865 12.85 14.30 36.73
N SER A 866 12.51 13.29 37.52
CA SER A 866 13.16 13.07 38.82
C SER A 866 14.56 12.54 38.57
N ILE A 867 15.52 13.22 39.19
CA ILE A 867 16.94 12.84 39.24
C ILE A 867 17.11 11.47 39.91
#